data_AF-A0A2D5I326-F1
#
_entry.id   AF-A0A2D5I326-F1
#
_cell.length_a   1.000
_cell.length_b   1.000
_cell.length_c   1.000
_cell.angle_alpha   90.00
_cell.angle_beta   90.00
_cell.angle_gamma   90.00
#
_symmetry.space_group_name_H-M   'P 1'
#
loop_
_entity.id
_entity.type
_entity.pdbx_description
1 polymer ?
#
loop_
_entity_poly.entity_id
_entity_poly.type
_entity_poly.pdbx_seq_one_letter_code
_entity_poly.pdbx_strand_id
1 'polypeptide(L)'
;MSVINTNIKSLIAQDTLTKNSQKLATAMERLSTGKRINSASDDATGLAIATRLDSQTRGLQSAIKNANDSISTVETAEGAMQEVTSILQRMRELAIQSASDTNSDADRTFLQNEIDQLSTELDRIASTTQYNGINVLDGSYSGKVFQIGANAGQTMNISIGSMNSGVLGVATSNSASVSSSSSNVGSTTTVTSGGATAAGTAAVQTVVNLEFLNNSGQDAYTFKVVDSNSGLTAQVTGLTVDMTNSVSKDAFEAALNLSAATGQTDTTITGANAFSSSISGTLDLTNSANYGKVRFAISVDGGATTQIDLRDKLISTSGLDSSSVSQTQIVTALDSELERLFDARVGAAASSADKIQITDQSGRRIKVTQGAGDGTMFGTDAVNAGGLLANQTTRNNLTFAFSGDTLVATNTAGGKVALSGYTAQSDSQVLFNTVTDSQAEGVNEPILLSVATGDPATMATATFSGNVENSSVSMRFSDKVGTGSTAQYSFQITNGAGDVYASFTDLQLNGLDDATIQGSVIAALTTGIATLDDTDSSFDLNEFEVTFSGDQLIVSNSQGRALAVENYSSTHGFVTVTPINEPGAAQILASQNAYFSETRLQLNTSTFGQDLSADNTNLFAFTLDGVNGSADLTIDVNGSAAGGLATGADFASAIQTAVRASDNTINNPNTGSAIATADLSNITVTFDADTAELVFRDNAGR
;
A
#
# COMPACT_ATOMS: atom_id res chain seq x y z
N MET A 1 61.69 -15.64 -52.94
CA MET A 1 62.70 -15.33 -51.91
C MET A 1 62.41 -16.16 -50.67
N SER A 2 63.26 -17.13 -50.35
CA SER A 2 63.18 -17.90 -49.09
C SER A 2 63.96 -17.13 -48.02
N VAL A 3 63.27 -16.60 -47.02
CA VAL A 3 63.89 -15.87 -45.91
C VAL A 3 64.18 -16.90 -44.81
N ILE A 4 65.46 -17.19 -44.53
CA ILE A 4 65.88 -18.23 -43.58
C ILE A 4 65.90 -17.72 -42.13
N ASN A 5 66.09 -16.42 -41.93
CA ASN A 5 66.17 -15.81 -40.59
C ASN A 5 64.80 -15.69 -39.87
N THR A 6 63.70 -15.66 -40.61
CA THR A 6 62.34 -15.57 -40.05
C THR A 6 61.46 -16.65 -40.68
N ASN A 7 61.36 -17.81 -40.04
CA ASN A 7 60.50 -18.90 -40.50
C ASN A 7 59.04 -18.64 -40.11
N ILE A 8 58.30 -18.00 -41.02
CA ILE A 8 56.89 -17.64 -40.82
C ILE A 8 56.02 -18.87 -40.54
N LYS A 9 56.28 -20.03 -41.18
CA LYS A 9 55.52 -21.27 -40.92
C LYS A 9 55.69 -21.76 -39.48
N SER A 10 56.91 -21.67 -38.95
CA SER A 10 57.19 -22.02 -37.54
C SER A 10 56.54 -21.03 -36.58
N LEU A 11 56.55 -19.73 -36.90
CA LEU A 11 55.93 -18.69 -36.06
C LEU A 11 54.41 -18.87 -35.98
N ILE A 12 53.76 -19.18 -37.10
CA ILE A 12 52.32 -19.47 -37.16
C ILE A 12 52.00 -20.74 -36.35
N ALA A 13 52.80 -21.80 -36.47
CA ALA A 13 52.62 -23.03 -35.70
C ALA A 13 52.80 -22.81 -34.17
N GLN A 14 53.71 -21.92 -33.77
CA GLN A 14 53.90 -21.57 -32.37
C GLN A 14 52.75 -20.71 -31.81
N ASP A 15 52.23 -19.77 -32.59
CA ASP A 15 51.05 -18.97 -32.23
C ASP A 15 49.80 -19.85 -32.09
N THR A 16 49.56 -20.79 -33.02
CA THR A 16 48.42 -21.72 -32.94
C THR A 16 48.55 -22.70 -31.76
N LEU A 17 49.76 -23.19 -31.46
CA LEU A 17 50.01 -24.02 -30.28
C LEU A 17 49.74 -23.26 -28.97
N THR A 18 50.11 -21.97 -28.93
CA THR A 18 49.85 -21.12 -27.76
C THR A 18 48.35 -20.90 -27.56
N LYS A 19 47.61 -20.61 -28.64
CA LYS A 19 46.13 -20.50 -28.61
C LYS A 19 45.45 -21.81 -28.16
N ASN A 20 45.93 -22.96 -28.63
CA ASN A 20 45.40 -24.26 -28.22
C ASN A 20 45.69 -24.57 -26.75
N SER A 21 46.89 -24.23 -26.27
CA SER A 21 47.27 -24.41 -24.86
C SER A 21 46.40 -23.54 -23.94
N GLN A 22 46.09 -22.31 -24.35
CA GLN A 22 45.16 -21.42 -23.63
C GLN A 22 43.72 -21.99 -23.61
N LYS A 23 43.19 -22.43 -24.76
CA LYS A 23 41.87 -23.07 -24.83
C LYS A 23 41.76 -24.32 -23.96
N LEU A 24 42.80 -25.16 -23.93
CA LEU A 24 42.86 -26.34 -23.07
C LEU A 24 42.86 -25.95 -21.59
N ALA A 25 43.63 -24.93 -21.20
CA ALA A 25 43.64 -24.43 -19.83
C ALA A 25 42.25 -23.95 -19.39
N THR A 26 41.56 -23.17 -20.21
CA THR A 26 40.18 -22.73 -19.93
C THR A 26 39.19 -23.91 -19.86
N ALA A 27 39.33 -24.91 -20.72
CA ALA A 27 38.48 -26.10 -20.69
C ALA A 27 38.70 -26.91 -19.40
N MET A 28 39.95 -27.06 -18.95
CA MET A 28 40.29 -27.72 -17.69
C MET A 28 39.80 -26.94 -16.47
N GLU A 29 39.86 -25.61 -16.51
CA GLU A 29 39.30 -24.75 -15.46
C GLU A 29 37.78 -24.93 -15.34
N ARG A 30 37.05 -24.86 -16.47
CA ARG A 30 35.59 -25.09 -16.49
C ARG A 30 35.21 -26.50 -16.06
N LEU A 31 36.01 -27.50 -16.42
CA LEU A 31 35.81 -28.89 -15.97
C LEU A 31 36.02 -29.02 -14.46
N SER A 32 37.05 -28.37 -13.93
CA SER A 32 37.37 -28.43 -12.49
C SER A 32 36.34 -27.71 -11.63
N THR A 33 35.80 -26.57 -12.09
CA THR A 33 34.81 -25.79 -11.33
C THR A 33 33.38 -26.26 -11.57
N GLY A 34 33.13 -26.99 -12.66
CA GLY A 34 31.79 -27.31 -13.14
C GLY A 34 31.00 -26.09 -13.62
N LYS A 35 31.64 -24.91 -13.72
CA LYS A 35 31.01 -23.66 -14.14
C LYS A 35 31.50 -23.27 -15.53
N ARG A 36 30.56 -22.93 -16.41
CA ARG A 36 30.85 -22.41 -17.75
C ARG A 36 31.51 -21.02 -17.72
N ILE A 37 31.19 -20.21 -16.72
CA ILE A 37 31.69 -18.85 -16.53
C ILE A 37 32.48 -18.83 -15.21
N ASN A 38 33.79 -18.64 -15.27
CA ASN A 38 34.66 -18.56 -14.09
C ASN A 38 35.19 -17.14 -13.87
N SER A 39 35.36 -16.37 -14.94
CA SER A 39 35.89 -15.00 -14.91
C SER A 39 35.05 -14.03 -15.74
N ALA A 40 35.22 -12.72 -15.50
CA ALA A 40 34.57 -11.66 -16.29
C ALA A 40 35.03 -11.65 -17.76
N SER A 41 36.19 -12.25 -18.05
CA SER A 41 36.73 -12.40 -19.41
C SER A 41 36.01 -13.47 -20.23
N ASP A 42 35.33 -14.42 -19.58
CA ASP A 42 34.55 -15.46 -20.27
C ASP A 42 33.22 -14.94 -20.82
N ASP A 43 32.48 -14.18 -19.98
CA ASP A 43 31.20 -13.55 -20.30
C ASP A 43 30.84 -12.54 -19.20
N ALA A 44 31.07 -11.24 -19.46
CA ALA A 44 30.82 -10.19 -18.47
C ALA A 44 29.34 -10.06 -18.12
N THR A 45 28.44 -10.19 -19.09
CA THR A 45 26.99 -10.09 -18.90
C THR A 45 26.45 -11.31 -18.17
N GLY A 46 26.88 -12.50 -18.58
CA GLY A 46 26.51 -13.76 -17.92
C GLY A 46 27.00 -13.82 -16.47
N LEU A 47 28.22 -13.32 -16.19
CA LEU A 47 28.71 -13.18 -14.83
C LEU A 47 27.90 -12.17 -14.02
N ALA A 48 27.57 -11.01 -14.57
CA ALA A 48 26.76 -9.99 -13.89
C ALA A 48 25.37 -10.53 -13.50
N ILE A 49 24.68 -11.22 -14.42
CA ILE A 49 23.39 -11.86 -14.14
C ILE A 49 23.55 -12.94 -13.08
N ALA A 50 24.55 -13.80 -13.18
CA ALA A 50 24.80 -14.85 -12.20
C ALA A 50 25.09 -14.28 -10.80
N THR A 51 25.86 -13.20 -10.69
CA THR A 51 26.12 -12.54 -9.40
C THR A 51 24.88 -11.90 -8.80
N ARG A 52 24.01 -11.30 -9.63
CA ARG A 52 22.72 -10.75 -9.16
C ARG A 52 21.81 -11.86 -8.66
N LEU A 53 21.73 -12.99 -9.37
CA LEU A 53 20.95 -14.16 -8.96
C LEU A 53 21.53 -14.84 -7.71
N ASP A 54 22.85 -14.90 -7.55
CA ASP A 54 23.49 -15.42 -6.33
C ASP A 54 23.15 -14.54 -5.12
N SER A 55 23.24 -13.21 -5.27
CA SER A 55 22.83 -12.25 -4.25
C SER A 55 21.35 -12.41 -3.88
N GLN A 56 20.48 -12.52 -4.89
CA GLN A 56 19.05 -12.75 -4.67
C GLN A 56 18.79 -14.08 -3.96
N THR A 57 19.50 -15.15 -4.33
CA THR A 57 19.37 -16.47 -3.70
C THR A 57 19.79 -16.43 -2.23
N ARG A 58 20.91 -15.76 -1.91
CA ARG A 58 21.35 -15.56 -0.52
C ARG A 58 20.35 -14.70 0.27
N GLY A 59 19.80 -13.67 -0.36
CA GLY A 59 18.73 -12.85 0.20
C GLY A 59 17.49 -13.68 0.55
N LEU A 60 17.04 -14.53 -0.38
CA LEU A 60 15.91 -15.44 -0.16
C LEU A 60 16.20 -16.48 0.93
N GLN A 61 17.42 -17.02 1.01
CA GLN A 61 17.80 -17.94 2.09
C GLN A 61 17.74 -17.27 3.46
N SER A 62 18.19 -16.01 3.58
CA SER A 62 18.05 -15.24 4.81
C SER A 62 16.59 -14.93 5.12
N ALA A 63 15.79 -14.61 4.10
CA ALA A 63 14.36 -14.37 4.25
C ALA A 63 13.61 -15.62 4.75
N ILE A 64 13.94 -16.82 4.25
CA ILE A 64 13.39 -18.09 4.75
C ILE A 64 13.73 -18.27 6.23
N LYS A 65 14.96 -17.96 6.64
CA LYS A 65 15.35 -18.02 8.04
C LYS A 65 14.53 -17.05 8.89
N ASN A 66 14.40 -15.79 8.46
CA ASN A 66 13.60 -14.79 9.16
C ASN A 66 12.12 -15.21 9.26
N ALA A 67 11.55 -15.81 8.22
CA ALA A 67 10.18 -16.31 8.23
C ALA A 67 10.00 -17.46 9.23
N ASN A 68 10.97 -18.37 9.35
CA ASN A 68 10.93 -19.43 10.37
C ASN A 68 11.04 -18.85 11.80
N ASP A 69 11.81 -17.77 11.99
CA ASP A 69 11.87 -17.06 13.28
C ASP A 69 10.51 -16.39 13.60
N SER A 70 9.83 -15.82 12.59
CA SER A 70 8.47 -15.30 12.74
C SER A 70 7.48 -16.40 13.14
N ILE A 71 7.52 -17.55 12.47
CA ILE A 71 6.67 -18.71 12.78
C ILE A 71 6.88 -19.14 14.23
N SER A 72 8.15 -19.32 14.64
CA SER A 72 8.48 -19.74 16.01
C SER A 72 8.00 -18.73 17.07
N THR A 73 8.04 -17.44 16.75
CA THR A 73 7.53 -16.38 17.63
C THR A 73 6.00 -16.47 17.77
N VAL A 74 5.29 -16.63 16.66
CA VAL A 74 3.83 -16.75 16.64
C VAL A 74 3.37 -18.03 17.33
N GLU A 75 4.04 -19.17 17.12
CA GLU A 75 3.72 -20.43 17.78
C GLU A 75 3.91 -20.34 19.30
N THR A 76 4.95 -19.65 19.76
CA THR A 76 5.18 -19.42 21.20
C THR A 76 4.06 -18.56 21.79
N ALA A 77 3.65 -17.50 21.08
CA ALA A 77 2.54 -16.65 21.50
C ALA A 77 1.21 -17.42 21.51
N GLU A 78 0.93 -18.21 20.46
CA GLU A 78 -0.28 -19.03 20.33
C GLU A 78 -0.40 -20.06 21.45
N GLY A 79 0.70 -20.77 21.78
CA GLY A 79 0.71 -21.73 22.89
C GLY A 79 0.37 -21.08 24.24
N ALA A 80 0.90 -19.89 24.51
CA ALA A 80 0.55 -19.14 25.71
C ALA A 80 -0.90 -18.60 25.68
N MET A 81 -1.42 -18.23 24.51
CA MET A 81 -2.82 -17.81 24.34
C MET A 81 -3.82 -18.96 24.55
N GLN A 82 -3.43 -20.21 24.29
CA GLN A 82 -4.24 -21.39 24.60
C GLN A 82 -4.42 -21.58 26.12
N GLU A 83 -3.37 -21.34 26.91
CA GLU A 83 -3.46 -21.34 28.37
C GLU A 83 -4.34 -20.20 28.88
N VAL A 84 -4.17 -18.98 28.33
CA VAL A 84 -5.05 -17.84 28.61
C VAL A 84 -6.52 -18.18 28.32
N THR A 85 -6.79 -18.85 27.20
CA THR A 85 -8.16 -19.26 26.81
C THR A 85 -8.73 -20.28 27.80
N SER A 86 -7.93 -21.23 28.25
CA SER A 86 -8.34 -22.25 29.22
C SER A 86 -8.66 -21.64 30.59
N ILE A 87 -7.86 -20.66 31.02
CA ILE A 87 -8.11 -19.89 32.25
C ILE A 87 -9.40 -19.05 32.13
N LEU A 88 -9.62 -18.37 31.01
CA LEU A 88 -10.85 -17.61 30.76
C LEU A 88 -12.09 -18.51 30.77
N GLN A 89 -12.00 -19.71 30.21
CA GLN A 89 -13.09 -20.70 30.27
C GLN A 89 -13.37 -21.13 31.71
N ARG A 90 -12.33 -21.38 32.51
CA ARG A 90 -12.47 -21.68 33.95
C ARG A 90 -13.13 -20.52 34.72
N MET A 91 -12.70 -19.28 34.49
CA MET A 91 -13.33 -18.12 35.11
C MET A 91 -14.80 -17.97 34.71
N ARG A 92 -15.17 -18.30 33.47
CA ARG A 92 -16.58 -18.34 33.03
C ARG A 92 -17.39 -19.41 33.77
N GLU A 93 -16.83 -20.60 33.97
CA GLU A 93 -17.48 -21.66 34.76
C GLU A 93 -17.74 -21.21 36.20
N LEU A 94 -16.74 -20.60 36.85
CA LEU A 94 -16.85 -20.06 38.20
C LEU A 94 -17.90 -18.93 38.27
N ALA A 95 -17.95 -18.06 37.27
CA ALA A 95 -18.96 -17.01 37.18
C ALA A 95 -20.38 -17.60 37.07
N ILE A 96 -20.59 -18.61 36.20
CA ILE A 96 -21.88 -19.31 36.08
C ILE A 96 -22.25 -20.02 37.38
N GLN A 97 -21.27 -20.66 38.03
CA GLN A 97 -21.48 -21.29 39.34
C GLN A 97 -21.90 -20.26 40.38
N SER A 98 -21.20 -19.12 40.46
CA SER A 98 -21.49 -18.03 41.40
C SER A 98 -22.88 -17.40 41.19
N ALA A 99 -23.40 -17.45 39.96
CA ALA A 99 -24.71 -16.91 39.60
C ALA A 99 -25.89 -17.78 40.09
N SER A 100 -25.63 -19.00 40.59
CA SER A 100 -26.68 -19.83 41.18
C SER A 100 -27.09 -19.34 42.58
N ASP A 101 -28.41 -19.26 42.81
CA ASP A 101 -28.99 -18.82 44.10
C ASP A 101 -28.84 -19.85 45.24
N THR A 102 -28.34 -21.06 44.94
CA THR A 102 -28.08 -22.08 45.96
C THR A 102 -26.74 -21.90 46.69
N ASN A 103 -25.86 -21.02 46.21
CA ASN A 103 -24.57 -20.73 46.84
C ASN A 103 -24.69 -19.67 47.94
N SER A 104 -24.04 -19.90 49.07
CA SER A 104 -23.97 -18.91 50.16
C SER A 104 -22.98 -17.78 49.85
N ASP A 105 -23.06 -16.67 50.59
CA ASP A 105 -22.12 -15.55 50.43
C ASP A 105 -20.66 -15.95 50.73
N ALA A 106 -20.46 -16.91 51.65
CA ALA A 106 -19.15 -17.47 51.93
C ALA A 106 -18.62 -18.26 50.72
N ASP A 107 -19.47 -19.06 50.05
CA ASP A 107 -19.09 -19.81 48.85
C ASP A 107 -18.75 -18.86 47.69
N ARG A 108 -19.52 -17.79 47.51
CA ARG A 108 -19.23 -16.75 46.50
C ARG A 108 -17.91 -16.04 46.77
N THR A 109 -17.53 -15.86 48.03
CA THR A 109 -16.22 -15.29 48.42
C THR A 109 -15.07 -16.26 48.06
N PHE A 110 -15.24 -17.57 48.26
CA PHE A 110 -14.22 -18.55 47.84
C PHE A 110 -14.07 -18.63 46.31
N LEU A 111 -15.19 -18.59 45.57
CA LEU A 111 -15.17 -18.53 44.11
C LEU A 111 -14.47 -17.26 43.60
N GLN A 112 -14.68 -16.12 44.26
CA GLN A 112 -13.99 -14.87 43.93
C GLN A 112 -12.47 -14.97 44.15
N ASN A 113 -12.02 -15.57 45.26
CA ASN A 113 -10.59 -15.78 45.49
C ASN A 113 -9.94 -16.65 44.41
N GLU A 114 -10.66 -17.65 43.87
CA GLU A 114 -10.17 -18.46 42.74
C GLU A 114 -10.08 -17.62 41.45
N ILE A 115 -11.07 -16.77 41.17
CA ILE A 115 -11.03 -15.82 40.04
C ILE A 115 -9.84 -14.85 40.16
N ASP A 116 -9.57 -14.32 41.36
CA ASP A 116 -8.47 -13.39 41.59
C ASP A 116 -7.09 -14.06 41.36
N GLN A 117 -6.94 -15.34 41.76
CA GLN A 117 -5.75 -16.13 41.47
C GLN A 117 -5.58 -16.41 39.98
N LEU A 118 -6.66 -16.75 39.28
CA LEU A 118 -6.65 -16.97 37.84
C LEU A 118 -6.32 -15.68 37.08
N SER A 119 -6.81 -14.53 37.52
CA SER A 119 -6.44 -13.22 36.97
C SER A 119 -4.96 -12.92 37.15
N THR A 120 -4.40 -13.21 38.33
CA THR A 120 -2.96 -13.05 38.59
C THR A 120 -2.12 -13.96 37.69
N GLU A 121 -2.59 -15.18 37.44
CA GLU A 121 -1.92 -16.12 36.55
C GLU A 121 -1.96 -15.68 35.09
N LEU A 122 -3.07 -15.09 34.62
CA LEU A 122 -3.12 -14.44 33.30
C LEU A 122 -2.06 -13.34 33.15
N ASP A 123 -1.94 -12.46 34.14
CA ASP A 123 -0.93 -11.39 34.13
C ASP A 123 0.49 -11.93 34.14
N ARG A 124 0.71 -13.04 34.86
CA ARG A 124 1.99 -13.76 34.86
C ARG A 124 2.30 -14.32 33.48
N ILE A 125 1.36 -14.99 32.82
CA ILE A 125 1.55 -15.53 31.46
C ILE A 125 1.86 -14.39 30.48
N ALA A 126 1.11 -13.29 30.55
CA ALA A 126 1.31 -12.12 29.69
C ALA A 126 2.70 -11.49 29.87
N SER A 127 3.20 -11.38 31.11
CA SER A 127 4.49 -10.75 31.43
C SER A 127 5.72 -11.66 31.31
N THR A 128 5.53 -12.99 31.37
CA THR A 128 6.64 -13.96 31.33
C THR A 128 6.84 -14.66 29.99
N THR A 129 5.86 -14.59 29.08
CA THR A 129 5.99 -15.19 27.74
C THR A 129 6.94 -14.38 26.87
N GLN A 130 8.12 -14.94 26.63
CA GLN A 130 9.21 -14.29 25.90
C GLN A 130 9.71 -15.17 24.75
N TYR A 131 10.00 -14.53 23.62
CA TYR A 131 10.75 -15.13 22.53
C TYR A 131 12.02 -14.30 22.29
N ASN A 132 13.18 -14.95 22.35
CA ASN A 132 14.49 -14.29 22.18
C ASN A 132 14.68 -13.04 23.08
N GLY A 133 14.17 -13.08 24.32
CA GLY A 133 14.26 -11.99 25.30
C GLY A 133 13.26 -10.84 25.09
N ILE A 134 12.33 -10.96 24.14
CA ILE A 134 11.27 -9.99 23.88
C ILE A 134 9.95 -10.56 24.38
N ASN A 135 9.24 -9.79 25.22
CA ASN A 135 7.88 -10.14 25.63
C ASN A 135 6.93 -10.07 24.42
N VAL A 136 6.12 -11.11 24.23
CA VAL A 136 5.22 -11.19 23.06
C VAL A 136 3.75 -10.90 23.41
N LEU A 137 3.35 -11.01 24.67
CA LEU A 137 1.95 -10.90 25.12
C LEU A 137 1.64 -9.68 26.00
N ASP A 138 2.61 -8.79 26.25
CA ASP A 138 2.39 -7.60 27.09
C ASP A 138 1.80 -6.40 26.32
N GLY A 139 1.74 -6.49 24.99
CA GLY A 139 1.27 -5.44 24.08
C GLY A 139 2.39 -4.54 23.52
N SER A 140 3.64 -4.71 23.96
CA SER A 140 4.81 -4.03 23.38
C SER A 140 5.20 -4.62 22.01
N TYR A 141 4.69 -5.80 21.69
CA TYR A 141 4.90 -6.51 20.43
C TYR A 141 4.01 -6.00 19.29
N SER A 142 3.92 -4.67 19.13
CA SER A 142 3.23 -4.02 18.02
C SER A 142 4.20 -3.64 16.91
N GLY A 143 3.77 -3.77 15.65
CA GLY A 143 4.45 -3.25 14.46
C GLY A 143 5.82 -3.87 14.18
N LYS A 144 6.03 -5.15 14.54
CA LYS A 144 7.31 -5.83 14.30
C LYS A 144 7.41 -6.24 12.83
N VAL A 145 8.48 -5.81 12.17
CA VAL A 145 8.67 -5.98 10.72
C VAL A 145 9.67 -7.10 10.45
N PHE A 146 9.26 -8.08 9.66
CA PHE A 146 10.09 -9.19 9.22
C PHE A 146 10.39 -9.08 7.73
N GLN A 147 11.67 -9.07 7.37
CA GLN A 147 12.10 -9.09 5.98
C GLN A 147 11.98 -10.51 5.42
N ILE A 148 11.02 -10.72 4.51
CA ILE A 148 10.68 -12.02 3.92
C ILE A 148 11.02 -12.12 2.43
N GLY A 149 11.65 -11.11 1.86
CA GLY A 149 12.14 -11.11 0.48
C GLY A 149 13.58 -10.66 0.32
N ALA A 150 14.10 -10.76 -0.89
CA ALA A 150 15.49 -10.37 -1.21
C ALA A 150 15.65 -8.86 -1.45
N ASN A 151 14.56 -8.15 -1.77
CA ASN A 151 14.58 -6.72 -2.06
C ASN A 151 14.04 -5.90 -0.88
N ALA A 152 14.49 -4.65 -0.76
CA ALA A 152 13.99 -3.71 0.24
C ALA A 152 12.47 -3.52 0.10
N GLY A 153 11.76 -3.44 1.23
CA GLY A 153 10.30 -3.28 1.27
C GLY A 153 9.49 -4.58 1.15
N GLN A 154 10.13 -5.72 0.90
CA GLN A 154 9.47 -7.03 0.92
C GLN A 154 9.36 -7.56 2.36
N THR A 155 8.48 -6.93 3.14
CA THR A 155 8.32 -7.17 4.57
C THR A 155 6.94 -7.67 4.96
N MET A 156 6.86 -8.38 6.08
CA MET A 156 5.63 -8.78 6.75
C MET A 156 5.59 -8.15 8.14
N ASN A 157 4.48 -7.50 8.47
CA ASN A 157 4.29 -6.88 9.78
C ASN A 157 3.47 -7.81 10.67
N ILE A 158 3.93 -8.04 11.89
CA ILE A 158 3.23 -8.82 12.91
C ILE A 158 3.03 -7.93 14.13
N SER A 159 1.79 -7.87 14.59
CA SER A 159 1.40 -7.19 15.82
C SER A 159 0.64 -8.18 16.70
N ILE A 160 1.07 -8.32 17.95
CA ILE A 160 0.40 -9.14 18.95
C ILE A 160 -0.11 -8.20 20.05
N GLY A 161 -1.41 -8.27 20.31
CA GLY A 161 -2.07 -7.48 21.34
C GLY A 161 -1.67 -7.91 22.75
N SER A 162 -1.94 -7.05 23.73
CA SER A 162 -1.74 -7.40 25.14
C SER A 162 -2.76 -8.43 25.60
N MET A 163 -2.31 -9.45 26.34
CA MET A 163 -3.14 -10.47 26.99
C MET A 163 -3.23 -10.26 28.52
N ASN A 164 -2.87 -9.08 29.01
CA ASN A 164 -3.02 -8.71 30.41
C ASN A 164 -4.52 -8.73 30.81
N SER A 165 -4.82 -9.17 32.04
CA SER A 165 -6.19 -9.21 32.59
C SER A 165 -6.93 -7.88 32.49
N GLY A 166 -6.21 -6.75 32.59
CA GLY A 166 -6.75 -5.41 32.39
C GLY A 166 -7.23 -5.17 30.95
N VAL A 167 -6.50 -5.64 29.94
CA VAL A 167 -6.86 -5.46 28.52
C VAL A 167 -7.98 -6.41 28.11
N LEU A 168 -7.96 -7.64 28.64
CA LEU A 168 -8.97 -8.67 28.38
C LEU A 168 -10.31 -8.41 29.07
N GLY A 169 -10.40 -7.37 29.90
CA GLY A 169 -11.63 -6.99 30.59
C GLY A 169 -12.04 -7.98 31.67
N VAL A 170 -11.08 -8.63 32.34
CA VAL A 170 -11.34 -9.47 33.52
C VAL A 170 -11.83 -8.53 34.62
N ALA A 171 -13.15 -8.48 34.81
CA ALA A 171 -13.73 -7.55 35.75
C ALA A 171 -13.53 -8.05 37.19
N THR A 172 -12.94 -7.20 38.04
CA THR A 172 -13.05 -7.36 39.50
C THR A 172 -14.48 -7.00 39.90
N SER A 173 -15.23 -7.95 40.43
CA SER A 173 -16.59 -7.66 40.87
C SER A 173 -16.59 -6.78 42.12
N ASN A 174 -17.26 -5.62 42.08
CA ASN A 174 -17.58 -4.84 43.28
C ASN A 174 -18.86 -5.37 43.97
N SER A 175 -19.11 -6.69 43.91
CA SER A 175 -20.34 -7.36 44.37
C SER A 175 -20.66 -7.17 45.86
N ALA A 176 -19.76 -6.60 46.66
CA ALA A 176 -20.01 -6.28 48.06
C ALA A 176 -20.95 -5.08 48.27
N SER A 177 -22.10 -5.00 47.55
CA SER A 177 -23.24 -4.16 47.97
C SER A 177 -24.55 -4.40 47.18
N VAL A 178 -24.69 -5.44 46.36
CA VAL A 178 -25.95 -5.69 45.62
C VAL A 178 -26.72 -6.81 46.31
N SER A 179 -27.17 -6.57 47.54
CA SER A 179 -28.23 -7.38 48.13
C SER A 179 -29.58 -6.78 47.77
N SER A 180 -30.43 -7.62 47.17
CA SER A 180 -31.89 -7.57 47.20
C SER A 180 -32.59 -6.32 46.64
N SER A 181 -33.11 -6.41 45.40
CA SER A 181 -34.32 -5.67 44.96
C SER A 181 -35.02 -6.34 43.78
N SER A 182 -35.36 -7.62 43.96
CA SER A 182 -36.45 -8.23 43.20
C SER A 182 -37.49 -8.69 44.19
N SER A 183 -38.41 -7.80 44.56
CA SER A 183 -39.74 -8.16 45.07
C SER A 183 -40.65 -6.93 45.03
N ASN A 184 -41.56 -6.94 44.05
CA ASN A 184 -42.84 -6.22 43.99
C ASN A 184 -42.84 -4.70 43.79
N VAL A 185 -42.86 -4.21 42.54
CA VAL A 185 -43.80 -3.15 42.06
C VAL A 185 -44.00 -3.30 40.55
N GLY A 186 -45.25 -3.31 40.07
CA GLY A 186 -45.63 -3.38 38.65
C GLY A 186 -45.34 -2.13 37.84
N SER A 187 -44.07 -1.78 37.67
CA SER A 187 -43.60 -0.76 36.72
C SER A 187 -42.49 -1.37 35.86
N THR A 188 -42.61 -1.19 34.54
CA THR A 188 -41.63 -1.56 33.52
C THR A 188 -40.33 -0.77 33.73
N THR A 189 -39.54 -1.17 34.71
CA THR A 189 -38.19 -0.65 34.91
C THR A 189 -37.26 -1.85 34.97
N THR A 190 -36.54 -2.06 33.87
CA THR A 190 -35.45 -3.02 33.77
C THR A 190 -34.41 -2.65 34.82
N VAL A 191 -34.43 -3.33 35.97
CA VAL A 191 -33.33 -3.28 36.94
C VAL A 191 -32.21 -4.14 36.36
N THR A 192 -31.37 -3.53 35.54
CA THR A 192 -30.13 -4.17 35.08
C THR A 192 -29.17 -4.21 36.27
N SER A 193 -28.80 -5.43 36.66
CA SER A 193 -27.83 -5.76 37.70
C SER A 193 -26.61 -4.85 37.67
N GLY A 194 -26.10 -4.47 38.85
CA GLY A 194 -24.92 -3.62 39.02
C GLY A 194 -23.76 -4.11 38.15
N GLY A 195 -23.42 -3.30 37.15
CA GLY A 195 -22.39 -3.64 36.17
C GLY A 195 -21.02 -3.78 36.82
N ALA A 196 -20.42 -4.95 36.62
CA ALA A 196 -18.98 -5.13 36.66
C ALA A 196 -18.32 -4.03 35.81
N THR A 197 -17.41 -3.25 36.41
CA THR A 197 -16.67 -2.23 35.64
C THR A 197 -15.42 -2.94 35.14
N ALA A 198 -15.35 -3.24 33.84
CA ALA A 198 -14.12 -3.75 33.24
C ALA A 198 -13.04 -2.68 33.37
N ALA A 199 -11.96 -2.99 34.10
CA ALA A 199 -10.78 -2.13 34.17
C ALA A 199 -9.95 -2.29 32.88
N GLY A 200 -10.55 -1.90 31.76
CA GLY A 200 -9.86 -1.79 30.47
C GLY A 200 -8.69 -0.81 30.54
N THR A 201 -7.67 -1.01 29.71
CA THR A 201 -6.63 0.00 29.43
C THR A 201 -7.28 1.35 29.15
N ALA A 202 -6.70 2.44 29.68
CA ALA A 202 -7.11 3.79 29.31
C ALA A 202 -7.16 3.88 27.79
N ALA A 203 -8.28 4.35 27.25
CA ALA A 203 -8.46 4.35 25.81
C ALA A 203 -7.29 5.10 25.13
N VAL A 204 -6.73 4.50 24.08
CA VAL A 204 -5.68 5.15 23.30
C VAL A 204 -6.29 6.37 22.65
N GLN A 205 -5.88 7.56 23.07
CA GLN A 205 -6.40 8.81 22.53
C GLN A 205 -6.22 8.83 21.01
N THR A 206 -7.28 9.20 20.32
CA THR A 206 -7.28 9.29 18.86
C THR A 206 -7.37 10.73 18.43
N VAL A 207 -6.46 11.12 17.54
CA VAL A 207 -6.28 12.49 17.09
C VAL A 207 -6.54 12.59 15.60
N VAL A 208 -7.31 13.61 15.22
CA VAL A 208 -7.61 13.97 13.84
C VAL A 208 -7.30 15.45 13.66
N ASN A 209 -6.69 15.77 12.53
CA ASN A 209 -6.31 17.12 12.14
C ASN A 209 -7.22 17.59 11.00
N LEU A 210 -7.79 18.78 11.15
CA LEU A 210 -8.50 19.51 10.11
C LEU A 210 -7.67 20.74 9.76
N GLU A 211 -7.06 20.74 8.60
CA GLU A 211 -6.31 21.89 8.09
C GLU A 211 -7.19 22.67 7.11
N PHE A 212 -7.43 23.95 7.39
CA PHE A 212 -8.23 24.79 6.50
C PHE A 212 -7.31 25.50 5.52
N LEU A 213 -7.55 25.31 4.23
CA LEU A 213 -6.66 25.81 3.17
C LEU A 213 -6.90 27.29 2.84
N ASN A 214 -8.04 27.86 3.26
CA ASN A 214 -8.37 29.26 3.02
C ASN A 214 -8.13 30.11 4.28
N ASN A 215 -7.37 31.19 4.12
CA ASN A 215 -6.92 32.09 5.20
C ASN A 215 -7.72 33.40 5.27
N SER A 216 -8.81 33.55 4.50
CA SER A 216 -9.44 34.85 4.24
C SER A 216 -10.55 35.26 5.23
N GLY A 217 -10.89 34.44 6.22
CA GLY A 217 -11.85 34.79 7.28
C GLY A 217 -13.32 35.00 6.86
N GLN A 218 -13.63 34.89 5.57
CA GLN A 218 -14.95 35.16 5.01
C GLN A 218 -15.81 33.90 4.83
N ASP A 219 -15.21 32.72 4.92
CA ASP A 219 -15.89 31.48 4.59
C ASP A 219 -16.49 30.83 5.82
N ALA A 220 -17.80 30.58 5.74
CA ALA A 220 -18.55 29.91 6.77
C ALA A 220 -18.51 28.38 6.55
N TYR A 221 -18.11 27.64 7.58
CA TYR A 221 -18.03 26.18 7.56
C TYR A 221 -19.19 25.57 8.35
N THR A 222 -19.67 24.42 7.89
CA THR A 222 -20.65 23.59 8.57
C THR A 222 -20.19 22.14 8.48
N PHE A 223 -20.03 21.47 9.61
CA PHE A 223 -19.76 20.04 9.66
C PHE A 223 -20.11 19.49 11.04
N LYS A 224 -20.24 18.18 11.12
CA LYS A 224 -20.45 17.44 12.36
C LYS A 224 -19.28 16.50 12.60
N VAL A 225 -18.65 16.63 13.75
CA VAL A 225 -17.67 15.68 14.27
C VAL A 225 -18.41 14.69 15.16
N VAL A 226 -18.28 13.41 14.87
CA VAL A 226 -18.99 12.31 15.54
C VAL A 226 -17.97 11.39 16.19
N ASP A 227 -18.12 11.15 17.50
CA ASP A 227 -17.45 10.06 18.18
C ASP A 227 -18.23 8.77 17.93
N SER A 228 -17.64 7.83 17.19
CA SER A 228 -18.28 6.57 16.83
C SER A 228 -18.50 5.66 18.04
N ASN A 229 -17.78 5.87 19.16
CA ASN A 229 -17.91 5.04 20.35
C ASN A 229 -19.08 5.49 21.23
N SER A 230 -19.20 6.80 21.48
CA SER A 230 -20.25 7.35 22.33
C SER A 230 -21.49 7.82 21.55
N GLY A 231 -21.39 8.01 20.23
CA GLY A 231 -22.41 8.67 19.42
C GLY A 231 -22.51 10.18 19.66
N LEU A 232 -21.61 10.76 20.45
CA LEU A 232 -21.56 12.21 20.71
C LEU A 232 -21.27 12.96 19.41
N THR A 233 -22.01 14.05 19.18
CA THR A 233 -21.81 14.92 18.01
C THR A 233 -21.47 16.33 18.44
N ALA A 234 -20.39 16.89 17.88
CA ALA A 234 -20.08 18.31 17.94
C ALA A 234 -20.31 18.92 16.55
N GLN A 235 -21.12 19.97 16.45
CA GLN A 235 -21.51 20.58 15.19
C GLN A 235 -21.13 22.05 15.12
N VAL A 236 -20.59 22.44 13.98
CA VAL A 236 -20.51 23.84 13.55
C VAL A 236 -21.58 24.06 12.48
N THR A 237 -22.27 25.19 12.52
CA THR A 237 -23.26 25.58 11.50
C THR A 237 -23.02 27.03 11.09
N GLY A 238 -22.46 27.22 9.90
CA GLY A 238 -22.26 28.53 9.29
C GLY A 238 -21.33 29.46 10.08
N LEU A 239 -20.27 28.91 10.70
CA LEU A 239 -19.31 29.72 11.46
C LEU A 239 -18.08 30.04 10.61
N THR A 240 -17.64 31.29 10.66
CA THR A 240 -16.43 31.73 9.96
C THR A 240 -15.18 31.48 10.80
N VAL A 241 -14.07 31.16 10.14
CA VAL A 241 -12.76 31.09 10.77
C VAL A 241 -11.74 31.87 9.95
N ASP A 242 -11.09 32.84 10.58
CA ASP A 242 -9.95 33.58 10.06
C ASP A 242 -8.66 33.02 10.67
N MET A 243 -7.83 32.36 9.87
CA MET A 243 -6.60 31.73 10.35
C MET A 243 -5.52 32.76 10.75
N THR A 244 -5.63 34.01 10.28
CA THR A 244 -4.74 35.12 10.68
C THR A 244 -5.10 35.73 12.04
N ASN A 245 -6.33 35.49 12.54
CA ASN A 245 -6.86 36.12 13.74
C ASN A 245 -7.07 35.12 14.87
N SER A 246 -6.29 35.23 15.95
CA SER A 246 -6.41 34.35 17.12
C SER A 246 -7.80 34.39 17.76
N VAL A 247 -8.46 35.55 17.81
CA VAL A 247 -9.81 35.68 18.39
C VAL A 247 -10.84 34.89 17.58
N SER A 248 -10.68 34.84 16.25
CA SER A 248 -11.55 34.04 15.40
C SER A 248 -11.32 32.54 15.61
N LYS A 249 -10.07 32.12 15.79
CA LYS A 249 -9.70 30.73 16.10
C LYS A 249 -10.27 30.31 17.46
N ASP A 250 -10.09 31.13 18.49
CA ASP A 250 -10.61 30.89 19.83
C ASP A 250 -12.15 30.80 19.82
N ALA A 251 -12.84 31.65 19.06
CA ALA A 251 -14.29 31.61 18.93
C ALA A 251 -14.78 30.34 18.22
N PHE A 252 -14.08 29.89 17.18
CA PHE A 252 -14.40 28.66 16.45
C PHE A 252 -14.18 27.42 17.31
N GLU A 253 -13.05 27.37 18.01
CA GLU A 253 -12.73 26.34 19.00
C GLU A 253 -13.78 26.29 20.11
N ALA A 254 -14.12 27.44 20.70
CA ALA A 254 -15.11 27.53 21.76
C ALA A 254 -16.50 27.06 21.29
N ALA A 255 -16.91 27.36 20.06
CA ALA A 255 -18.18 26.90 19.51
C ALA A 255 -18.24 25.37 19.36
N LEU A 256 -17.16 24.74 18.88
CA LEU A 256 -17.06 23.28 18.78
C LEU A 256 -17.04 22.61 20.15
N ASN A 257 -16.20 23.11 21.07
CA ASN A 257 -16.12 22.59 22.44
C ASN A 257 -17.44 22.77 23.20
N LEU A 258 -18.15 23.89 23.01
CA LEU A 258 -19.48 24.09 23.56
C LEU A 258 -20.49 23.13 22.93
N SER A 259 -20.45 22.93 21.61
CA SER A 259 -21.33 21.96 20.95
C SER A 259 -21.11 20.55 21.48
N ALA A 260 -19.85 20.12 21.64
CA ALA A 260 -19.49 18.84 22.25
C ALA A 260 -20.01 18.72 23.70
N ALA A 261 -19.88 19.80 24.48
CA ALA A 261 -20.39 19.86 25.85
C ALA A 261 -21.93 19.81 25.90
N THR A 262 -22.63 20.42 24.97
CA THR A 262 -24.11 20.37 24.90
C THR A 262 -24.66 19.07 24.29
N GLY A 263 -23.85 18.35 23.51
CA GLY A 263 -24.22 17.04 22.95
C GLY A 263 -24.19 15.91 23.99
N GLN A 264 -23.58 16.17 25.15
CA GLN A 264 -23.60 15.28 26.30
C GLN A 264 -25.02 15.11 26.84
N THR A 265 -25.35 13.89 27.28
CA THR A 265 -26.59 13.65 28.02
C THR A 265 -26.29 13.63 29.50
N ASP A 266 -27.01 14.41 30.29
CA ASP A 266 -26.85 14.45 31.74
C ASP A 266 -27.32 13.14 32.38
N THR A 267 -26.59 12.67 33.39
CA THR A 267 -27.06 11.56 34.24
C THR A 267 -27.92 12.17 35.35
N THR A 268 -29.16 11.70 35.51
CA THR A 268 -30.06 12.20 36.55
C THR A 268 -30.59 11.09 37.44
N ILE A 269 -30.63 11.33 38.75
CA ILE A 269 -31.34 10.52 39.75
C ILE A 269 -32.45 11.35 40.33
N THR A 270 -33.68 10.86 40.26
CA THR A 270 -34.84 11.46 40.93
C THR A 270 -35.30 10.55 42.06
N GLY A 271 -35.55 11.11 43.24
CA GLY A 271 -36.05 10.36 44.40
C GLY A 271 -37.32 9.55 44.09
N ALA A 272 -37.42 8.35 44.69
CA ALA A 272 -38.55 7.46 44.52
C ALA A 272 -39.85 8.09 45.08
N ASN A 273 -39.75 8.76 46.22
CA ASN A 273 -40.86 9.38 46.93
C ASN A 273 -40.77 10.91 46.95
N ALA A 274 -41.91 11.57 47.06
CA ALA A 274 -41.95 13.01 47.29
C ALA A 274 -41.42 13.32 48.71
N PHE A 275 -40.41 14.17 48.79
CA PHE A 275 -39.79 14.53 50.06
C PHE A 275 -40.76 15.36 50.93
N SER A 276 -41.50 16.27 50.28
CA SER A 276 -42.51 17.13 50.90
C SER A 276 -43.74 16.39 51.45
N SER A 277 -44.07 15.19 50.96
CA SER A 277 -45.20 14.42 51.52
C SER A 277 -44.83 13.67 52.80
N SER A 278 -43.54 13.42 53.02
CA SER A 278 -43.00 12.69 54.18
C SER A 278 -42.69 13.61 55.37
N ILE A 279 -42.71 14.92 55.15
CA ILE A 279 -42.44 15.98 56.12
C ILE A 279 -43.60 16.95 56.01
N SER A 280 -44.27 17.32 57.10
CA SER A 280 -45.45 18.20 57.11
C SER A 280 -45.14 19.66 56.66
N GLY A 281 -44.75 19.88 55.41
CA GLY A 281 -44.42 21.17 54.81
C GLY A 281 -43.01 21.67 55.16
N THR A 282 -42.66 21.79 56.44
CA THR A 282 -41.35 22.26 56.88
C THR A 282 -40.68 21.31 57.85
N LEU A 283 -39.34 21.27 57.80
CA LEU A 283 -38.51 20.39 58.60
C LEU A 283 -37.92 21.16 59.78
N ASP A 284 -38.21 20.70 60.99
CA ASP A 284 -37.59 21.19 62.22
C ASP A 284 -36.27 20.44 62.47
N LEU A 285 -35.15 21.15 62.28
CA LEU A 285 -33.79 20.64 62.51
C LEU A 285 -33.34 20.79 63.98
N THR A 286 -34.18 21.31 64.87
CA THR A 286 -33.91 21.29 66.33
C THR A 286 -34.29 19.94 66.94
N ASN A 287 -35.18 19.19 66.28
CA ASN A 287 -35.61 17.87 66.70
C ASN A 287 -34.66 16.76 66.21
N SER A 288 -34.04 16.05 67.15
CA SER A 288 -33.13 14.93 66.86
C SER A 288 -33.74 13.79 66.02
N ALA A 289 -35.06 13.59 66.06
CA ALA A 289 -35.74 12.60 65.23
C ALA A 289 -35.70 12.91 63.73
N ASN A 290 -35.45 14.18 63.36
CA ASN A 290 -35.38 14.62 61.96
C ASN A 290 -33.95 14.63 61.40
N TYR A 291 -32.93 14.32 62.21
CA TYR A 291 -31.53 14.37 61.77
C TYR A 291 -31.22 13.37 60.66
N GLY A 292 -31.91 12.23 60.65
CA GLY A 292 -31.77 11.22 59.59
C GLY A 292 -32.30 11.69 58.24
N LYS A 293 -33.24 12.65 58.21
CA LYS A 293 -33.97 13.08 57.01
C LYS A 293 -33.18 13.97 56.07
N VAL A 294 -32.00 14.44 56.48
CA VAL A 294 -31.13 15.33 55.69
C VAL A 294 -29.72 14.77 55.51
N ARG A 295 -29.59 13.45 55.76
CA ARG A 295 -28.35 12.70 55.63
C ARG A 295 -28.54 11.62 54.60
N PHE A 296 -27.53 11.40 53.78
CA PHE A 296 -27.51 10.31 52.81
C PHE A 296 -26.07 10.07 52.37
N ALA A 297 -25.86 9.08 51.50
CA ALA A 297 -24.56 8.79 50.92
C ALA A 297 -24.63 8.79 49.40
N ILE A 298 -23.60 9.30 48.74
CA ILE A 298 -23.52 9.37 47.28
C ILE A 298 -22.15 8.90 46.80
N SER A 299 -22.10 8.20 45.67
CA SER A 299 -20.87 7.94 44.93
C SER A 299 -21.04 8.37 43.48
N VAL A 300 -20.03 9.04 42.94
CA VAL A 300 -19.97 9.46 41.54
C VAL A 300 -18.90 8.65 40.82
N ASP A 301 -19.20 8.21 39.60
CA ASP A 301 -18.35 7.42 38.69
C ASP A 301 -17.84 6.08 39.27
N GLY A 302 -18.50 5.55 40.30
CA GLY A 302 -18.05 4.33 41.01
C GLY A 302 -16.90 4.58 42.01
N GLY A 303 -16.61 5.84 42.34
CA GLY A 303 -15.67 6.20 43.39
C GLY A 303 -16.16 5.89 44.81
N ALA A 304 -15.39 6.31 45.81
CA ALA A 304 -15.74 6.13 47.21
C ALA A 304 -17.11 6.75 47.54
N THR A 305 -17.88 6.05 48.38
CA THR A 305 -19.17 6.54 48.85
C THR A 305 -18.95 7.64 49.89
N THR A 306 -19.31 8.89 49.56
CA THR A 306 -19.21 10.04 50.44
C THR A 306 -20.51 10.20 51.25
N GLN A 307 -20.37 10.44 52.54
CA GLN A 307 -21.51 10.74 53.42
C GLN A 307 -21.78 12.23 53.36
N ILE A 308 -23.04 12.60 53.09
CA ILE A 308 -23.49 13.98 53.08
C ILE A 308 -24.37 14.20 54.31
N ASP A 309 -24.01 15.21 55.11
CA ASP A 309 -24.79 15.68 56.24
C ASP A 309 -25.05 17.17 56.05
N LEU A 310 -26.29 17.52 55.69
CA LEU A 310 -26.63 18.90 55.36
C LEU A 310 -26.89 19.75 56.62
N ARG A 311 -26.98 19.15 57.82
CA ARG A 311 -27.40 19.88 59.04
C ARG A 311 -26.51 21.07 59.36
N ASP A 312 -25.19 20.86 59.40
CA ASP A 312 -24.24 21.92 59.74
C ASP A 312 -24.30 23.08 58.74
N LYS A 313 -24.56 22.76 57.47
CA LYS A 313 -24.71 23.75 56.39
C LYS A 313 -26.02 24.52 56.49
N LEU A 314 -27.14 23.84 56.77
CA LEU A 314 -28.42 24.49 56.94
C LEU A 314 -28.47 25.39 58.18
N ILE A 315 -27.86 24.97 59.29
CA ILE A 315 -27.84 25.72 60.55
C ILE A 315 -26.89 26.93 60.47
N SER A 316 -25.79 26.83 59.72
CA SER A 316 -24.83 27.92 59.54
C SER A 316 -25.24 28.94 58.48
N THR A 317 -26.29 28.69 57.70
CA THR A 317 -26.76 29.63 56.69
C THR A 317 -27.51 30.80 57.33
N SER A 318 -27.03 32.02 57.09
CA SER A 318 -27.59 33.23 57.68
C SER A 318 -29.05 33.48 57.26
N GLY A 319 -29.95 33.68 58.22
CA GLY A 319 -31.36 34.04 57.97
C GLY A 319 -32.31 32.86 57.81
N LEU A 320 -31.84 31.62 58.01
CA LEU A 320 -32.69 30.43 58.08
C LEU A 320 -33.27 30.22 59.48
N ASP A 321 -34.56 29.91 59.54
CA ASP A 321 -35.20 29.42 60.77
C ASP A 321 -34.98 27.91 60.87
N SER A 322 -34.11 27.48 61.79
CA SER A 322 -33.80 26.07 62.03
C SER A 322 -35.01 25.25 62.50
N SER A 323 -36.10 25.89 62.95
CA SER A 323 -37.35 25.23 63.34
C SER A 323 -38.32 25.01 62.17
N SER A 324 -38.07 25.63 61.01
CA SER A 324 -38.95 25.56 59.83
C SER A 324 -38.18 25.69 58.51
N VAL A 325 -37.44 24.65 58.16
CA VAL A 325 -36.68 24.57 56.90
C VAL A 325 -37.58 24.06 55.75
N SER A 326 -37.61 24.75 54.62
CA SER A 326 -38.33 24.33 53.41
C SER A 326 -37.51 23.41 52.50
N GLN A 327 -38.18 22.66 51.63
CA GLN A 327 -37.50 21.83 50.62
C GLN A 327 -36.57 22.66 49.72
N THR A 328 -36.98 23.86 49.31
CA THR A 328 -36.15 24.75 48.48
C THR A 328 -34.82 25.06 49.16
N GLN A 329 -34.85 25.34 50.46
CA GLN A 329 -33.63 25.62 51.23
C GLN A 329 -32.73 24.38 51.36
N ILE A 330 -33.33 23.19 51.49
CA ILE A 330 -32.59 21.92 51.52
C ILE A 330 -31.93 21.64 50.17
N VAL A 331 -32.64 21.85 49.06
CA VAL A 331 -32.10 21.69 47.71
C VAL A 331 -30.95 22.66 47.45
N THR A 332 -31.10 23.95 47.82
CA THR A 332 -30.01 24.92 47.67
C THR A 332 -28.78 24.55 48.49
N ALA A 333 -28.97 24.13 49.75
CA ALA A 333 -27.85 23.71 50.59
C ALA A 333 -27.18 22.43 50.06
N LEU A 334 -27.98 21.50 49.54
CA LEU A 334 -27.51 20.27 48.91
C LEU A 334 -26.71 20.56 47.63
N ASP A 335 -27.22 21.43 46.76
CA ASP A 335 -26.56 21.83 45.51
C ASP A 335 -25.16 22.41 45.78
N SER A 336 -25.08 23.37 46.70
CA SER A 336 -23.78 23.92 47.12
C SER A 336 -22.86 22.89 47.79
N GLU A 337 -23.40 21.82 48.37
CA GLU A 337 -22.60 20.77 49.03
C GLU A 337 -22.08 19.74 48.04
N LEU A 338 -22.87 19.40 47.02
CA LEU A 338 -22.43 18.57 45.90
C LEU A 338 -21.35 19.27 45.08
N GLU A 339 -21.50 20.57 44.80
CA GLU A 339 -20.48 21.36 44.13
C GLU A 339 -19.15 21.38 44.91
N ARG A 340 -19.24 21.51 46.24
CA ARG A 340 -18.06 21.53 47.13
C ARG A 340 -17.35 20.18 47.23
N LEU A 341 -18.12 19.09 47.29
CA LEU A 341 -17.59 17.73 47.50
C LEU A 341 -17.09 17.08 46.20
N PHE A 342 -17.72 17.41 45.07
CA PHE A 342 -17.40 16.81 43.78
C PHE A 342 -16.87 17.88 42.82
N ASP A 343 -17.76 18.53 42.07
CA ASP A 343 -17.45 19.63 41.15
C ASP A 343 -18.74 20.38 40.78
N ALA A 344 -18.62 21.53 40.13
CA ALA A 344 -19.74 22.37 39.69
C ALA A 344 -20.71 21.71 38.70
N ARG A 345 -20.42 20.49 38.23
CA ARG A 345 -21.26 19.74 37.27
C ARG A 345 -22.22 18.78 37.97
N VAL A 346 -22.00 18.49 39.27
CA VAL A 346 -22.94 17.73 40.10
C VAL A 346 -23.80 18.70 40.90
N GLY A 347 -25.06 18.82 40.50
CA GLY A 347 -26.03 19.72 41.14
C GLY A 347 -27.25 18.98 41.68
N ALA A 348 -28.01 19.68 42.52
CA ALA A 348 -29.31 19.23 43.00
C ALA A 348 -30.42 20.23 42.65
N ALA A 349 -31.56 19.70 42.24
CA ALA A 349 -32.74 20.47 41.89
C ALA A 349 -34.02 19.86 42.46
N ALA A 350 -35.07 20.66 42.57
CA ALA A 350 -36.42 20.16 42.82
C ALA A 350 -37.06 19.76 41.48
N SER A 351 -37.62 18.54 41.42
CA SER A 351 -38.41 18.07 40.28
C SER A 351 -39.87 18.50 40.44
N SER A 352 -40.64 18.50 39.33
CA SER A 352 -42.05 18.91 39.24
C SER A 352 -43.07 18.14 40.11
N ALA A 353 -42.63 17.20 40.94
CA ALA A 353 -43.46 16.36 41.81
C ALA A 353 -42.97 16.33 43.28
N ASP A 354 -42.40 17.43 43.78
CA ASP A 354 -41.83 17.58 45.14
C ASP A 354 -40.73 16.56 45.48
N LYS A 355 -40.05 16.05 44.45
CA LYS A 355 -38.93 15.11 44.54
C LYS A 355 -37.60 15.86 44.42
N ILE A 356 -36.58 15.38 45.11
CA ILE A 356 -35.21 15.89 44.94
C ILE A 356 -34.57 15.11 43.79
N GLN A 357 -33.93 15.84 42.88
CA GLN A 357 -33.19 15.31 41.75
C GLN A 357 -31.72 15.70 41.90
N ILE A 358 -30.81 14.76 41.66
CA ILE A 358 -29.38 15.01 41.51
C ILE A 358 -29.04 14.82 40.03
N THR A 359 -28.33 15.78 39.46
CA THR A 359 -27.91 15.78 38.07
C THR A 359 -26.39 15.87 38.01
N ASP A 360 -25.75 14.99 37.25
CA ASP A 360 -24.37 15.16 36.83
C ASP A 360 -24.34 15.49 35.35
N GLN A 361 -23.96 16.73 35.06
CA GLN A 361 -23.80 17.23 33.69
C GLN A 361 -22.66 16.50 32.97
N SER A 362 -21.72 15.88 33.69
CA SER A 362 -20.64 15.08 33.07
C SER A 362 -21.07 13.69 32.63
N GLY A 363 -22.35 13.33 32.79
CA GLY A 363 -22.87 12.02 32.42
C GLY A 363 -22.23 10.86 33.17
N ARG A 364 -21.55 11.10 34.31
CA ARG A 364 -20.96 10.02 35.12
C ARG A 364 -22.08 9.29 35.83
N ARG A 365 -21.83 8.00 36.09
CA ARG A 365 -22.70 7.19 36.94
C ARG A 365 -22.88 7.86 38.31
N ILE A 366 -24.11 7.93 38.79
CA ILE A 366 -24.42 8.40 40.14
C ILE A 366 -25.05 7.24 40.90
N LYS A 367 -24.69 7.07 42.17
CA LYS A 367 -25.40 6.18 43.09
C LYS A 367 -25.70 6.92 44.37
N VAL A 368 -26.95 6.90 44.80
CA VAL A 368 -27.42 7.50 46.05
C VAL A 368 -27.90 6.38 46.96
N THR A 369 -27.41 6.33 48.19
CA THR A 369 -27.76 5.30 49.18
C THR A 369 -28.20 5.97 50.48
N GLN A 370 -28.85 5.21 51.36
CA GLN A 370 -29.32 5.71 52.66
C GLN A 370 -28.18 6.26 53.53
N GLY A 371 -26.99 5.64 53.48
CA GLY A 371 -25.84 6.07 54.26
C GLY A 371 -26.15 6.14 55.76
N ALA A 372 -25.75 7.23 56.41
CA ALA A 372 -26.05 7.50 57.82
C ALA A 372 -27.42 8.19 58.06
N GLY A 373 -28.26 8.31 57.04
CA GLY A 373 -29.61 8.87 57.13
C GLY A 373 -30.72 7.84 57.29
N ASP A 374 -31.96 8.30 57.21
CA ASP A 374 -33.16 7.43 57.26
C ASP A 374 -33.74 7.13 55.86
N GLY A 375 -33.22 7.78 54.81
CA GLY A 375 -33.59 7.53 53.42
C GLY A 375 -34.79 8.33 52.92
N THR A 376 -35.41 9.20 53.73
CA THR A 376 -36.58 10.00 53.31
C THR A 376 -36.30 10.97 52.17
N MET A 377 -35.08 11.52 52.01
CA MET A 377 -34.74 12.47 50.93
C MET A 377 -34.96 11.92 49.53
N PHE A 378 -34.56 10.66 49.32
CA PHE A 378 -34.55 10.04 48.00
C PHE A 378 -35.40 8.77 47.94
N GLY A 379 -36.01 8.36 49.06
CA GLY A 379 -36.68 7.06 49.20
C GLY A 379 -35.69 5.90 49.13
N THR A 380 -34.52 6.04 49.77
CA THR A 380 -33.46 5.02 49.78
C THR A 380 -33.58 3.98 50.89
N ASP A 381 -34.68 4.00 51.63
CA ASP A 381 -34.93 3.12 52.76
C ASP A 381 -35.29 1.69 52.34
N ALA A 382 -35.23 0.77 53.30
CA ALA A 382 -35.46 -0.66 53.06
C ALA A 382 -36.86 -0.98 52.50
N VAL A 383 -37.84 -0.09 52.69
CA VAL A 383 -39.19 -0.22 52.14
C VAL A 383 -39.25 0.09 50.64
N ASN A 384 -38.32 0.90 50.12
CA ASN A 384 -38.32 1.42 48.75
C ASN A 384 -37.13 0.92 47.92
N ALA A 385 -36.73 -0.34 48.10
CA ALA A 385 -35.71 -1.01 47.30
C ALA A 385 -34.26 -0.46 47.45
N GLY A 386 -33.96 0.27 48.53
CA GLY A 386 -32.59 0.66 48.86
C GLY A 386 -32.01 1.77 47.97
N GLY A 387 -30.70 1.74 47.71
CA GLY A 387 -30.00 2.82 47.00
C GLY A 387 -30.42 2.98 45.53
N LEU A 388 -30.57 4.24 45.07
CA LEU A 388 -30.84 4.60 43.68
C LEU A 388 -29.53 4.61 42.88
N LEU A 389 -29.58 4.10 41.64
CA LEU A 389 -28.46 4.10 40.71
C LEU A 389 -28.92 4.67 39.37
N ALA A 390 -28.20 5.66 38.86
CA ALA A 390 -28.30 6.08 37.47
C ALA A 390 -27.02 5.67 36.73
N ASN A 391 -27.20 4.92 35.66
CA ASN A 391 -26.10 4.49 34.81
C ASN A 391 -25.48 5.70 34.10
N GLN A 392 -24.20 5.55 33.75
CA GLN A 392 -23.48 6.52 32.95
C GLN A 392 -24.19 6.75 31.61
N THR A 393 -24.32 8.01 31.23
CA THR A 393 -24.85 8.48 29.95
C THR A 393 -23.69 8.88 29.03
N THR A 394 -23.98 9.40 27.83
CA THR A 394 -22.94 9.79 26.86
C THR A 394 -22.01 10.86 27.44
N ARG A 395 -20.72 10.55 27.52
CA ARG A 395 -19.69 11.46 28.03
C ARG A 395 -19.15 12.37 26.93
N ASN A 396 -18.84 13.62 27.28
CA ASN A 396 -18.00 14.44 26.41
C ASN A 396 -16.55 13.94 26.45
N ASN A 397 -16.12 13.31 25.36
CA ASN A 397 -14.76 12.82 25.16
C ASN A 397 -14.01 13.58 24.05
N LEU A 398 -14.68 14.52 23.37
CA LEU A 398 -14.15 15.29 22.27
C LEU A 398 -13.64 16.63 22.78
N THR A 399 -12.42 16.96 22.40
CA THR A 399 -11.81 18.28 22.63
C THR A 399 -11.25 18.79 21.32
N PHE A 400 -11.40 20.08 21.09
CA PHE A 400 -10.93 20.77 19.90
C PHE A 400 -9.95 21.84 20.32
N ALA A 401 -8.82 21.94 19.63
CA ALA A 401 -7.82 22.98 19.86
C ALA A 401 -7.09 23.34 18.56
N PHE A 402 -6.80 24.62 18.33
CA PHE A 402 -5.94 25.02 17.21
C PHE A 402 -4.45 24.83 17.54
N SER A 403 -3.72 24.21 16.61
CA SER A 403 -2.25 24.16 16.59
C SER A 403 -1.76 24.78 15.28
N GLY A 404 -1.42 26.07 15.31
CA GLY A 404 -1.13 26.84 14.10
C GLY A 404 -2.42 27.12 13.32
N ASP A 405 -2.50 26.56 12.11
CA ASP A 405 -3.66 26.65 11.21
C ASP A 405 -4.41 25.30 11.08
N THR A 406 -4.01 24.32 11.88
CA THR A 406 -4.67 23.02 11.97
C THR A 406 -5.53 22.95 13.22
N LEU A 407 -6.81 22.64 13.05
CA LEU A 407 -7.69 22.29 14.15
C LEU A 407 -7.48 20.82 14.52
N VAL A 408 -7.04 20.59 15.75
CA VAL A 408 -6.79 19.26 16.29
C VAL A 408 -8.03 18.82 17.07
N ALA A 409 -8.72 17.82 16.54
CA ALA A 409 -9.82 17.12 17.20
C ALA A 409 -9.26 15.89 17.93
N THR A 410 -9.43 15.87 19.24
CA THR A 410 -8.88 14.84 20.11
C THR A 410 -10.00 14.10 20.84
N ASN A 411 -10.08 12.79 20.64
CA ASN A 411 -10.99 11.91 21.38
C ASN A 411 -10.23 11.16 22.47
N THR A 412 -10.49 11.52 23.72
CA THR A 412 -9.82 10.93 24.89
C THR A 412 -10.29 9.51 25.18
N ALA A 413 -11.45 9.10 24.64
CA ALA A 413 -11.98 7.74 24.76
C ALA A 413 -11.59 6.82 23.60
N GLY A 414 -10.71 7.27 22.69
CA GLY A 414 -10.08 6.44 21.67
C GLY A 414 -11.00 5.85 20.60
N GLY A 415 -12.17 6.46 20.39
CA GLY A 415 -13.12 6.07 19.35
C GLY A 415 -12.84 6.71 17.99
N LYS A 416 -13.35 6.11 16.90
CA LYS A 416 -13.25 6.69 15.56
C LYS A 416 -13.93 8.06 15.52
N VAL A 417 -13.17 9.10 15.19
CA VAL A 417 -13.64 10.48 15.00
C VAL A 417 -14.01 10.62 13.52
N ALA A 418 -15.31 10.59 13.24
CA ALA A 418 -15.84 10.75 11.90
C ALA A 418 -16.27 12.20 11.67
N LEU A 419 -16.15 12.67 10.43
CA LEU A 419 -16.69 13.96 10.01
C LEU A 419 -17.83 13.71 9.02
N SER A 420 -18.97 14.39 9.22
CA SER A 420 -20.16 14.23 8.38
C SER A 420 -20.82 15.57 8.08
N GLY A 421 -21.50 15.64 6.92
CA GLY A 421 -22.25 16.82 6.51
C GLY A 421 -21.39 18.07 6.29
N TYR A 422 -20.18 17.91 5.76
CA TYR A 422 -19.32 19.04 5.43
C TYR A 422 -19.95 19.91 4.34
N THR A 423 -20.15 21.19 4.65
CA THR A 423 -20.41 22.25 3.68
C THR A 423 -19.60 23.49 4.03
N ALA A 424 -19.16 24.22 3.01
CA ALA A 424 -18.44 25.48 3.16
C ALA A 424 -18.93 26.47 2.10
N GLN A 425 -18.83 27.76 2.41
CA GLN A 425 -19.05 28.82 1.42
C GLN A 425 -17.81 28.98 0.50
N SER A 426 -18.05 29.47 -0.73
CA SER A 426 -17.01 29.88 -1.69
C SER A 426 -16.00 28.79 -2.12
N ASP A 427 -16.44 27.53 -2.24
CA ASP A 427 -15.59 26.37 -2.61
C ASP A 427 -14.41 26.11 -1.65
N SER A 428 -14.53 26.56 -0.39
CA SER A 428 -13.46 26.41 0.60
C SER A 428 -13.16 24.95 0.93
N GLN A 429 -11.87 24.65 1.05
CA GLN A 429 -11.35 23.30 1.22
C GLN A 429 -10.76 23.08 2.61
N VAL A 430 -11.01 21.89 3.17
CA VAL A 430 -10.41 21.43 4.43
C VAL A 430 -9.76 20.08 4.20
N LEU A 431 -8.49 19.94 4.58
CA LEU A 431 -7.79 18.67 4.56
C LEU A 431 -8.03 17.94 5.89
N PHE A 432 -8.64 16.77 5.82
CA PHE A 432 -8.87 15.88 6.94
C PHE A 432 -7.77 14.83 7.00
N ASN A 433 -6.97 14.84 8.07
CA ASN A 433 -5.88 13.91 8.28
C ASN A 433 -6.03 13.16 9.60
N THR A 434 -6.04 11.85 9.56
CA THR A 434 -6.00 10.98 10.74
C THR A 434 -4.56 10.88 11.24
N VAL A 435 -4.29 11.26 12.49
CA VAL A 435 -2.90 11.29 13.03
C VAL A 435 -2.56 9.98 13.73
N THR A 436 -3.54 9.34 14.36
CA THR A 436 -3.35 8.10 15.10
C THR A 436 -3.75 6.90 14.25
N ASP A 437 -2.86 5.92 14.08
CA ASP A 437 -3.11 4.69 13.29
C ASP A 437 -4.35 3.92 13.75
N SER A 438 -4.75 4.03 15.03
CA SER A 438 -5.99 3.45 15.56
C SER A 438 -7.28 3.96 14.88
N GLN A 439 -7.20 5.01 14.07
CA GLN A 439 -8.33 5.56 13.31
C GLN A 439 -8.45 4.98 11.89
N ALA A 440 -7.38 4.43 11.32
CA ALA A 440 -7.33 4.02 9.93
C ALA A 440 -7.14 2.50 9.78
N GLU A 441 -8.03 1.87 9.02
CA GLU A 441 -7.82 0.50 8.54
C GLU A 441 -7.10 0.57 7.18
N GLY A 442 -5.83 1.00 7.18
CA GLY A 442 -5.05 1.14 5.96
C GLY A 442 -4.05 2.28 5.98
N VAL A 443 -3.69 2.76 4.79
CA VAL A 443 -2.77 3.89 4.62
C VAL A 443 -3.49 5.17 5.05
N ASN A 444 -2.83 5.95 5.92
CA ASN A 444 -3.27 7.25 6.40
C ASN A 444 -3.13 8.29 5.27
N GLU A 445 -4.05 8.29 4.31
CA GLU A 445 -4.08 9.30 3.26
C GLU A 445 -5.00 10.46 3.67
N PRO A 446 -4.52 11.70 3.61
CA PRO A 446 -5.34 12.85 3.96
C PRO A 446 -6.45 13.05 2.91
N ILE A 447 -7.68 13.27 3.38
CA ILE A 447 -8.86 13.43 2.54
C ILE A 447 -9.16 14.92 2.38
N LEU A 448 -9.25 15.41 1.14
CA LEU A 448 -9.67 16.77 0.85
C LEU A 448 -11.20 16.87 0.86
N LEU A 449 -11.74 17.75 1.71
CA LEU A 449 -13.16 18.05 1.80
C LEU A 449 -13.47 19.36 1.04
N SER A 450 -14.35 19.29 0.06
CA SER A 450 -14.84 20.46 -0.71
C SER A 450 -16.33 20.31 -1.01
N VAL A 451 -17.00 21.43 -1.32
CA VAL A 451 -18.41 21.41 -1.79
C VAL A 451 -18.41 21.47 -3.31
N ALA A 452 -19.11 20.54 -3.95
CA ALA A 452 -19.28 20.53 -5.39
C ALA A 452 -20.34 21.55 -5.83
N THR A 453 -19.96 22.81 -6.00
CA THR A 453 -20.80 23.83 -6.68
C THR A 453 -20.08 24.39 -7.90
N GLY A 454 -20.17 23.65 -9.01
CA GLY A 454 -19.45 23.99 -10.23
C GLY A 454 -18.03 23.43 -10.19
N ASP A 455 -17.47 23.24 -11.38
CA ASP A 455 -16.11 22.72 -11.59
C ASP A 455 -15.18 23.39 -10.56
N PRO A 456 -14.65 22.64 -9.57
CA PRO A 456 -13.79 23.26 -8.57
C PRO A 456 -12.67 23.88 -9.37
N ALA A 457 -12.53 25.20 -9.28
CA ALA A 457 -11.45 25.90 -9.94
C ALA A 457 -10.17 25.18 -9.53
N THR A 458 -9.64 24.37 -10.45
CA THR A 458 -8.38 23.68 -10.34
C THR A 458 -7.35 24.79 -10.38
N MET A 459 -7.16 25.47 -9.24
CA MET A 459 -5.88 26.06 -8.94
C MET A 459 -4.92 24.88 -8.88
N ALA A 460 -4.08 24.81 -9.89
CA ALA A 460 -2.99 23.87 -10.01
C ALA A 460 -2.07 23.97 -8.79
N THR A 461 -2.36 23.21 -7.73
CA THR A 461 -1.38 22.93 -6.66
C THR A 461 -1.67 21.66 -5.86
N ALA A 462 -2.44 20.73 -6.42
CA ALA A 462 -2.31 19.32 -6.07
C ALA A 462 -1.59 18.64 -7.24
N THR A 463 -0.29 18.93 -7.37
CA THR A 463 0.58 17.98 -8.08
C THR A 463 0.60 16.72 -7.24
N PHE A 464 -0.22 15.74 -7.64
CA PHE A 464 0.05 14.35 -7.29
C PHE A 464 1.38 14.00 -7.95
N SER A 465 2.47 14.35 -7.29
CA SER A 465 3.78 13.77 -7.58
C SER A 465 3.75 12.38 -6.97
N GLY A 466 3.02 11.46 -7.60
CA GLY A 466 3.50 10.09 -7.63
C GLY A 466 4.94 10.15 -8.14
N ASN A 467 5.82 9.30 -7.61
CA ASN A 467 7.10 9.09 -8.28
C ASN A 467 6.77 8.42 -9.61
N VAL A 468 6.56 9.23 -10.65
CA VAL A 468 6.38 8.73 -11.99
C VAL A 468 7.77 8.34 -12.47
N GLU A 469 7.98 7.05 -12.71
CA GLU A 469 9.23 6.57 -13.27
C GLU A 469 9.36 7.09 -14.70
N ASN A 470 10.54 7.58 -15.07
CA ASN A 470 10.79 8.04 -16.44
C ASN A 470 10.53 6.87 -17.41
N SER A 471 9.76 7.10 -18.46
CA SER A 471 9.64 6.14 -19.55
C SER A 471 10.78 6.39 -20.54
N SER A 472 11.52 5.35 -20.92
CA SER A 472 12.60 5.50 -21.88
C SER A 472 12.72 4.33 -22.84
N VAL A 473 12.95 4.67 -24.11
CA VAL A 473 13.14 3.73 -25.21
C VAL A 473 14.53 3.96 -25.81
N SER A 474 15.27 2.86 -25.95
CA SER A 474 16.54 2.82 -26.69
C SER A 474 16.32 2.20 -28.06
N MET A 475 16.74 2.89 -29.11
CA MET A 475 16.78 2.42 -30.49
C MET A 475 18.23 2.31 -30.95
N ARG A 476 18.67 1.12 -31.35
CA ARG A 476 20.01 0.90 -31.92
C ARG A 476 19.91 0.63 -33.42
N PHE A 477 20.58 1.45 -34.23
CA PHE A 477 20.55 1.38 -35.68
C PHE A 477 21.71 0.56 -36.24
N SER A 478 21.43 -0.36 -37.16
CA SER A 478 22.45 -1.26 -37.71
C SER A 478 23.47 -0.60 -38.64
N ASP A 479 23.15 0.52 -39.31
CA ASP A 479 23.92 1.05 -40.45
C ASP A 479 24.75 2.33 -40.16
N LYS A 480 25.20 2.55 -38.91
CA LYS A 480 26.27 3.53 -38.68
C LYS A 480 27.68 2.96 -38.91
N VAL A 481 27.79 1.63 -38.98
CA VAL A 481 29.07 0.90 -39.05
C VAL A 481 29.23 0.13 -40.38
N GLY A 482 28.28 0.23 -41.31
CA GLY A 482 28.24 -0.52 -42.58
C GLY A 482 28.90 0.20 -43.76
N THR A 483 29.60 -0.55 -44.61
CA THR A 483 30.38 -0.03 -45.76
C THR A 483 29.62 -0.04 -47.10
N GLY A 484 28.28 0.02 -47.13
CA GLY A 484 27.57 -0.04 -48.42
C GLY A 484 26.07 0.24 -48.40
N SER A 485 25.70 1.33 -49.11
CA SER A 485 24.35 1.86 -49.37
C SER A 485 23.65 2.50 -48.17
N THR A 486 23.23 3.76 -48.34
CA THR A 486 22.58 4.59 -47.31
C THR A 486 21.26 3.96 -46.86
N ALA A 487 21.24 3.35 -45.67
CA ALA A 487 19.99 2.95 -45.04
C ALA A 487 19.11 4.20 -44.77
N GLN A 488 17.86 4.12 -45.23
CA GLN A 488 16.82 5.08 -44.90
C GLN A 488 15.85 4.40 -43.95
N TYR A 489 15.57 5.05 -42.82
CA TYR A 489 14.68 4.57 -41.78
C TYR A 489 13.44 5.47 -41.71
N SER A 490 12.25 4.87 -41.77
CA SER A 490 10.98 5.56 -41.57
C SER A 490 10.26 4.94 -40.39
N PHE A 491 9.85 5.72 -39.40
CA PHE A 491 9.16 5.25 -38.20
C PHE A 491 8.49 6.40 -37.47
N GLN A 492 7.57 6.07 -36.57
CA GLN A 492 6.88 7.02 -35.70
C GLN A 492 7.15 6.68 -34.24
N ILE A 493 7.31 7.71 -33.42
CA ILE A 493 7.31 7.60 -31.96
C ILE A 493 5.89 7.96 -31.51
N THR A 494 5.22 7.05 -30.81
CA THR A 494 3.82 7.19 -30.41
C THR A 494 3.62 6.77 -28.96
N ASN A 495 2.39 6.91 -28.44
CA ASN A 495 1.98 6.34 -27.15
C ASN A 495 1.37 4.94 -27.25
N GLY A 496 1.37 4.32 -28.44
CA GLY A 496 0.69 3.04 -28.71
C GLY A 496 -0.84 3.12 -28.74
N ALA A 497 -1.43 4.31 -28.58
CA ALA A 497 -2.87 4.58 -28.62
C ALA A 497 -3.28 5.53 -29.75
N GLY A 498 -2.36 5.88 -30.66
CA GLY A 498 -2.61 6.68 -31.86
C GLY A 498 -2.07 8.11 -31.84
N ASP A 499 -1.54 8.59 -30.70
CA ASP A 499 -0.93 9.91 -30.62
C ASP A 499 0.52 9.84 -31.11
N VAL A 500 0.86 10.66 -32.10
CA VAL A 500 2.17 10.66 -32.76
C VAL A 500 3.03 11.78 -32.19
N TYR A 501 4.05 11.42 -31.41
CA TYR A 501 5.00 12.36 -30.81
C TYR A 501 6.07 12.82 -31.80
N ALA A 502 6.54 11.93 -32.68
CA ALA A 502 7.44 12.29 -33.77
C ALA A 502 7.24 11.36 -34.96
N SER A 503 7.42 11.91 -36.17
CA SER A 503 7.36 11.14 -37.41
C SER A 503 8.63 11.35 -38.21
N PHE A 504 9.25 10.24 -38.62
CA PHE A 504 10.46 10.22 -39.43
C PHE A 504 10.16 9.56 -40.77
N THR A 505 10.48 10.27 -41.84
CA THR A 505 10.42 9.77 -43.21
C THR A 505 11.82 9.82 -43.80
N ASP A 506 12.32 8.66 -44.23
CA ASP A 506 13.60 8.50 -44.92
C ASP A 506 14.82 9.05 -44.14
N LEU A 507 14.86 8.84 -42.82
CA LEU A 507 15.96 9.24 -41.95
C LEU A 507 17.25 8.52 -42.35
N GLN A 508 18.23 9.26 -42.84
CA GLN A 508 19.56 8.77 -43.19
C GLN A 508 20.55 9.11 -42.08
N LEU A 509 21.17 8.09 -41.46
CA LEU A 509 22.11 8.29 -40.35
C LEU A 509 23.58 8.30 -40.81
N ASN A 510 23.87 7.75 -41.98
CA ASN A 510 25.21 7.66 -42.53
C ASN A 510 25.68 9.05 -43.05
N GLY A 511 26.79 9.54 -42.50
CA GLY A 511 27.43 10.81 -42.88
C GLY A 511 26.98 12.04 -42.09
N LEU A 512 26.07 11.89 -41.12
CA LEU A 512 25.66 12.96 -40.21
C LEU A 512 26.40 12.85 -38.87
N ASP A 513 26.70 13.99 -38.25
CA ASP A 513 27.23 14.02 -36.89
C ASP A 513 26.12 13.80 -35.86
N ASP A 514 26.51 13.40 -34.65
CA ASP A 514 25.58 13.01 -33.59
C ASP A 514 24.66 14.19 -33.20
N ALA A 515 25.18 15.42 -33.26
CA ALA A 515 24.45 16.64 -32.95
C ALA A 515 23.37 16.98 -34.00
N THR A 516 23.63 16.78 -35.30
CA THR A 516 22.63 17.00 -36.35
C THR A 516 21.51 15.99 -36.27
N ILE A 517 21.81 14.73 -35.93
CA ILE A 517 20.81 13.67 -35.73
C ILE A 517 19.96 13.97 -34.49
N GLN A 518 20.59 14.37 -33.38
CA GLN A 518 19.86 14.78 -32.18
C GLN A 518 18.95 15.99 -32.47
N GLY A 519 19.45 16.99 -33.19
CA GLY A 519 18.68 18.17 -33.59
C GLY A 519 17.49 17.86 -34.50
N SER A 520 17.63 16.90 -35.43
CA SER A 520 16.51 16.49 -36.29
C SER A 520 15.44 15.71 -35.55
N VAL A 521 15.84 14.87 -34.57
CA VAL A 521 14.90 14.16 -33.69
C VAL A 521 14.14 15.12 -32.78
N ILE A 522 14.81 16.12 -32.22
CA ILE A 522 14.17 17.17 -31.42
C ILE A 522 13.19 17.97 -32.28
N ALA A 523 13.57 18.35 -33.51
CA ALA A 523 12.68 19.08 -34.42
C ALA A 523 11.42 18.29 -34.81
N ALA A 524 11.56 16.98 -35.01
CA ALA A 524 10.43 16.09 -35.27
C ALA A 524 9.49 15.96 -34.06
N LEU A 525 10.05 15.88 -32.84
CA LEU A 525 9.28 15.89 -31.59
C LEU A 525 8.56 17.24 -31.38
N THR A 526 9.23 18.37 -31.63
CA THR A 526 8.60 19.69 -31.56
C THR A 526 7.41 19.78 -32.50
N THR A 527 7.52 19.23 -33.71
CA THR A 527 6.43 19.27 -34.69
C THR A 527 5.26 18.37 -34.29
N GLY A 528 5.52 17.13 -33.83
CA GLY A 528 4.47 16.20 -33.42
C GLY A 528 3.77 16.62 -32.12
N ILE A 529 4.52 17.11 -31.13
CA ILE A 529 3.96 17.62 -29.86
C ILE A 529 3.13 18.88 -30.11
N ALA A 530 3.58 19.81 -30.97
CA ALA A 530 2.79 21.00 -31.31
C ALA A 530 1.44 20.65 -31.95
N THR A 531 1.35 19.54 -32.70
CA THR A 531 0.05 19.08 -33.25
C THR A 531 -0.87 18.44 -32.20
N LEU A 532 -0.33 18.01 -31.06
CA LEU A 532 -1.08 17.42 -29.94
C LEU A 532 -1.49 18.47 -28.89
N ASP A 533 -0.67 19.52 -28.71
CA ASP A 533 -0.89 20.66 -27.80
C ASP A 533 -2.17 21.45 -28.15
N ASP A 534 -2.61 21.42 -29.42
CA ASP A 534 -3.89 21.99 -29.85
C ASP A 534 -5.12 21.29 -29.21
N THR A 535 -4.94 20.10 -28.62
CA THR A 535 -6.01 19.28 -28.00
C THR A 535 -5.83 19.09 -26.48
N ASP A 536 -4.58 19.11 -25.98
CA ASP A 536 -4.26 18.93 -24.56
C ASP A 536 -3.01 19.73 -24.15
N SER A 537 -3.22 20.81 -23.39
CA SER A 537 -2.16 21.72 -22.90
C SER A 537 -1.25 21.12 -21.82
N SER A 538 -1.45 19.85 -21.45
CA SER A 538 -0.61 19.15 -20.47
C SER A 538 0.65 18.53 -21.10
N PHE A 539 0.84 18.61 -22.42
CA PHE A 539 2.01 18.07 -23.13
C PHE A 539 3.06 19.15 -23.39
N ASP A 540 4.25 19.01 -22.80
CA ASP A 540 5.38 19.92 -23.05
C ASP A 540 6.58 19.17 -23.68
N LEU A 541 7.24 19.82 -24.64
CA LEU A 541 8.52 19.38 -25.22
C LEU A 541 9.60 19.22 -24.13
N ASN A 542 9.56 20.04 -23.08
CA ASN A 542 10.52 19.98 -21.98
C ASN A 542 10.46 18.67 -21.18
N GLU A 543 9.42 17.86 -21.37
CA GLU A 543 9.33 16.52 -20.79
C GLU A 543 10.18 15.49 -21.53
N PHE A 544 10.59 15.76 -22.77
CA PHE A 544 11.32 14.81 -23.63
C PHE A 544 12.81 15.11 -23.67
N GLU A 545 13.62 14.12 -23.29
CA GLU A 545 15.07 14.15 -23.41
C GLU A 545 15.52 13.19 -24.52
N VAL A 546 16.32 13.70 -25.46
CA VAL A 546 16.87 12.93 -26.58
C VAL A 546 18.38 12.93 -26.50
N THR A 547 18.97 11.74 -26.48
CA THR A 547 20.42 11.56 -26.58
C THR A 547 20.74 10.63 -27.73
N PHE A 548 21.68 11.02 -28.58
CA PHE A 548 22.22 10.16 -29.63
C PHE A 548 23.73 9.99 -29.42
N SER A 549 24.20 8.75 -29.32
CA SER A 549 25.63 8.46 -29.15
C SER A 549 26.00 7.18 -29.88
N GLY A 550 26.98 7.27 -30.77
CA GLY A 550 27.36 6.13 -31.59
C GLY A 550 26.17 5.69 -32.45
N ASP A 551 25.73 4.45 -32.31
CA ASP A 551 24.60 3.85 -33.05
C ASP A 551 23.28 3.86 -32.28
N GLN A 552 23.24 4.49 -31.10
CA GLN A 552 22.11 4.41 -30.17
C GLN A 552 21.41 5.77 -30.01
N LEU A 553 20.10 5.78 -30.24
CA LEU A 553 19.18 6.86 -29.92
C LEU A 553 18.39 6.48 -28.66
N ILE A 554 18.41 7.35 -27.66
CA ILE A 554 17.61 7.22 -26.45
C ILE A 554 16.63 8.37 -26.43
N VAL A 555 15.35 8.05 -26.28
CA VAL A 555 14.28 9.02 -26.05
C VAL A 555 13.67 8.70 -24.69
N SER A 556 13.67 9.68 -23.79
CA SER A 556 13.12 9.57 -22.44
C SER A 556 12.05 10.62 -22.22
N ASN A 557 10.99 10.26 -21.48
CA ASN A 557 9.98 11.20 -21.00
C ASN A 557 10.01 11.25 -19.46
N SER A 558 10.16 12.45 -18.90
CA SER A 558 10.28 12.67 -17.45
C SER A 558 8.96 12.56 -16.69
N GLN A 559 7.82 12.49 -17.38
CA GLN A 559 6.47 12.33 -16.81
C GLN A 559 5.91 10.93 -17.05
N GLY A 560 6.76 9.93 -17.36
CA GLY A 560 6.38 8.53 -17.52
C GLY A 560 5.36 8.23 -18.60
N ARG A 561 5.25 9.08 -19.63
CA ARG A 561 4.33 8.83 -20.75
C ARG A 561 4.77 7.59 -21.54
N ALA A 562 3.81 6.79 -21.98
CA ALA A 562 4.10 5.59 -22.77
C ALA A 562 4.86 5.96 -24.05
N LEU A 563 5.93 5.22 -24.35
CA LEU A 563 6.73 5.40 -25.56
C LEU A 563 6.72 4.10 -26.37
N ALA A 564 6.23 4.19 -27.60
CA ALA A 564 6.21 3.11 -28.58
C ALA A 564 6.87 3.55 -29.89
N VAL A 565 7.42 2.59 -30.62
CA VAL A 565 7.93 2.78 -31.98
C VAL A 565 7.02 2.03 -32.93
N GLU A 566 6.34 2.75 -33.81
CA GLU A 566 5.34 2.21 -34.72
C GLU A 566 5.64 2.61 -36.18
N ASN A 567 4.96 1.97 -37.13
CA ASN A 567 5.07 2.27 -38.57
C ASN A 567 6.52 2.21 -39.11
N TYR A 568 7.32 1.26 -38.61
CA TYR A 568 8.71 1.10 -39.00
C TYR A 568 8.86 0.52 -40.42
N SER A 569 9.69 1.17 -41.24
CA SER A 569 10.14 0.72 -42.56
C SER A 569 11.62 1.05 -42.75
N SER A 570 12.35 0.22 -43.48
CA SER A 570 13.76 0.46 -43.83
C SER A 570 14.11 -0.03 -45.23
N THR A 571 14.98 0.70 -45.92
CA THR A 571 15.50 0.27 -47.23
C THR A 571 16.55 -0.83 -47.09
N HIS A 572 17.50 -0.65 -46.17
CA HIS A 572 18.54 -1.60 -45.78
C HIS A 572 18.78 -1.46 -44.26
N GLY A 573 18.86 -2.56 -43.51
CA GLY A 573 19.17 -2.52 -42.07
C GLY A 573 17.97 -2.68 -41.13
N PHE A 574 18.28 -2.92 -39.85
CA PHE A 574 17.32 -3.18 -38.78
C PHE A 574 17.55 -2.24 -37.60
N VAL A 575 16.51 -2.03 -36.79
CA VAL A 575 16.59 -1.30 -35.53
C VAL A 575 16.25 -2.24 -34.39
N THR A 576 17.09 -2.26 -33.36
CA THR A 576 16.76 -2.94 -32.11
C THR A 576 16.15 -1.94 -31.15
N VAL A 577 14.88 -2.12 -30.80
CA VAL A 577 14.14 -1.28 -29.85
C VAL A 577 14.09 -2.00 -28.51
N THR A 578 14.51 -1.32 -27.44
CA THR A 578 14.53 -1.86 -26.08
C THR A 578 13.90 -0.85 -25.13
N PRO A 579 12.80 -1.19 -24.43
CA PRO A 579 12.34 -0.40 -23.30
C PRO A 579 13.38 -0.51 -22.18
N ILE A 580 13.84 0.62 -21.64
CA ILE A 580 14.94 0.63 -20.66
C ILE A 580 14.38 0.53 -19.22
N ASN A 581 13.17 1.05 -18.99
CA ASN A 581 12.58 1.19 -17.66
C ASN A 581 11.29 0.37 -17.44
N GLU A 582 10.82 -0.38 -18.45
CA GLU A 582 9.69 -1.31 -18.30
C GLU A 582 10.12 -2.76 -18.52
N PRO A 583 9.50 -3.75 -17.84
CA PRO A 583 9.74 -5.17 -18.10
C PRO A 583 9.21 -5.57 -19.48
N GLY A 584 10.02 -5.39 -20.52
CA GLY A 584 9.72 -5.75 -21.90
C GLY A 584 10.92 -6.41 -22.58
N ALA A 585 10.66 -7.34 -23.49
CA ALA A 585 11.71 -7.93 -24.32
C ALA A 585 12.14 -6.95 -25.42
N ALA A 586 13.44 -6.88 -25.71
CA ALA A 586 13.92 -6.16 -26.88
C ALA A 586 13.32 -6.74 -28.17
N GLN A 587 12.87 -5.87 -29.06
CA GLN A 587 12.33 -6.25 -30.37
C GLN A 587 13.23 -5.74 -31.49
N ILE A 588 13.46 -6.58 -32.50
CA ILE A 588 14.17 -6.21 -33.72
C ILE A 588 13.13 -5.85 -34.78
N LEU A 589 13.13 -4.60 -35.21
CA LEU A 589 12.27 -4.09 -36.27
C LEU A 589 13.05 -4.12 -37.59
N ALA A 590 12.53 -4.85 -38.57
CA ALA A 590 13.08 -4.96 -39.93
C ALA A 590 11.92 -5.01 -40.94
N SER A 591 11.98 -4.18 -41.99
CA SER A 591 10.98 -4.17 -43.06
C SER A 591 11.20 -5.29 -44.07
N GLN A 592 12.46 -5.67 -44.27
CA GLN A 592 12.86 -6.83 -45.05
C GLN A 592 13.53 -7.81 -44.10
N ASN A 593 12.92 -8.98 -43.89
CA ASN A 593 13.60 -10.08 -43.23
C ASN A 593 14.74 -10.53 -44.14
N ALA A 594 15.97 -10.15 -43.82
CA ALA A 594 17.16 -10.70 -44.46
C ALA A 594 17.36 -12.16 -44.00
N TYR A 595 16.46 -13.06 -44.38
CA TYR A 595 16.84 -14.46 -44.47
C TYR A 595 17.76 -14.55 -45.66
N PHE A 596 19.07 -14.58 -45.44
CA PHE A 596 19.95 -15.11 -46.47
C PHE A 596 19.53 -16.57 -46.68
N SER A 597 18.97 -16.88 -47.85
CA SER A 597 18.72 -18.26 -48.24
C SER A 597 20.09 -18.85 -48.57
N GLU A 598 20.59 -19.69 -47.67
CA GLU A 598 21.87 -20.38 -47.84
C GLU A 598 21.63 -21.87 -48.03
N THR A 599 21.94 -22.38 -49.23
CA THR A 599 21.94 -23.82 -49.52
C THR A 599 23.36 -24.31 -49.59
N ARG A 600 23.67 -25.33 -48.78
CA ARG A 600 24.97 -26.00 -48.77
C ARG A 600 24.85 -27.38 -49.40
N LEU A 601 25.71 -27.66 -50.37
CA LEU A 601 25.82 -28.97 -50.99
C LEU A 601 27.21 -29.54 -50.74
N GLN A 602 27.28 -30.61 -49.96
CA GLN A 602 28.55 -31.30 -49.74
C GLN A 602 28.97 -32.05 -51.00
N LEU A 603 30.21 -31.81 -51.43
CA LEU A 603 30.76 -32.39 -52.64
C LEU A 603 31.83 -33.43 -52.28
N ASN A 604 31.87 -34.50 -53.07
CA ASN A 604 33.01 -35.39 -53.05
C ASN A 604 34.14 -34.76 -53.88
N THR A 605 35.12 -34.16 -53.21
CA THR A 605 36.24 -33.44 -53.83
C THR A 605 37.29 -34.35 -54.50
N SER A 606 37.17 -35.68 -54.36
CA SER A 606 38.14 -36.64 -54.91
C SER A 606 38.16 -36.72 -56.45
N THR A 607 37.21 -36.07 -57.12
CA THR A 607 37.08 -36.06 -58.58
C THR A 607 37.58 -34.77 -59.23
N PHE A 608 37.88 -33.71 -58.46
CA PHE A 608 38.42 -32.46 -59.01
C PHE A 608 39.81 -32.70 -59.64
N GLY A 609 40.00 -32.21 -60.87
CA GLY A 609 41.24 -32.39 -61.63
C GLY A 609 41.43 -33.74 -62.34
N GLN A 610 40.41 -34.62 -62.35
CA GLN A 610 40.43 -35.84 -63.18
C GLN A 610 39.80 -35.60 -64.56
N ASP A 611 40.45 -36.10 -65.62
CA ASP A 611 39.92 -36.04 -66.99
C ASP A 611 38.85 -37.12 -67.17
N LEU A 612 37.58 -36.69 -67.11
CA LEU A 612 36.39 -37.54 -67.20
C LEU A 612 35.74 -37.50 -68.61
N SER A 613 36.52 -37.17 -69.65
CA SER A 613 36.04 -36.95 -71.03
C SER A 613 35.47 -38.17 -71.76
N ALA A 614 35.50 -39.37 -71.17
CA ALA A 614 35.15 -40.60 -71.88
C ALA A 614 33.65 -40.97 -71.87
N ASP A 615 32.84 -40.41 -70.98
CA ASP A 615 31.41 -40.68 -70.94
C ASP A 615 30.68 -39.36 -70.70
N ASN A 616 29.44 -39.20 -71.19
CA ASN A 616 28.56 -38.04 -70.94
C ASN A 616 28.14 -37.90 -69.46
N THR A 617 29.08 -38.08 -68.52
CA THR A 617 28.90 -38.16 -67.08
C THR A 617 29.12 -36.83 -66.36
N ASN A 618 29.46 -35.75 -67.08
CA ASN A 618 29.64 -34.41 -66.52
C ASN A 618 28.38 -33.54 -66.59
N LEU A 619 27.20 -34.14 -66.41
CA LEU A 619 25.94 -33.38 -66.38
C LEU A 619 25.40 -33.35 -64.94
N PHE A 620 25.55 -32.21 -64.27
CA PHE A 620 24.85 -31.95 -63.02
C PHE A 620 23.52 -31.28 -63.35
N ALA A 621 22.43 -32.05 -63.27
CA ALA A 621 21.08 -31.51 -63.41
C ALA A 621 20.61 -30.94 -62.08
N PHE A 622 20.31 -29.63 -62.05
CA PHE A 622 19.73 -28.97 -60.90
C PHE A 622 18.27 -28.66 -61.20
N THR A 623 17.35 -29.21 -60.42
CA THR A 623 15.92 -28.91 -60.55
C THR A 623 15.48 -28.02 -59.40
N LEU A 624 14.89 -26.87 -59.73
CA LEU A 624 14.29 -25.95 -58.76
C LEU A 624 12.79 -26.28 -58.67
N ASP A 625 12.25 -26.31 -57.44
CA ASP A 625 10.84 -26.62 -57.09
C ASP A 625 10.33 -28.07 -57.21
N GLY A 626 11.16 -29.06 -57.51
CA GLY A 626 10.81 -30.49 -57.29
C GLY A 626 9.62 -31.04 -58.09
N VAL A 627 9.07 -30.29 -59.05
CA VAL A 627 7.98 -30.72 -59.93
C VAL A 627 8.58 -31.17 -61.27
N ASN A 628 8.37 -32.44 -61.63
CA ASN A 628 8.75 -32.97 -62.95
C ASN A 628 8.06 -32.14 -64.05
N GLY A 629 8.84 -31.41 -64.85
CA GLY A 629 8.36 -30.61 -65.98
C GLY A 629 8.34 -29.09 -65.78
N SER A 630 8.84 -28.55 -64.66
CA SER A 630 9.34 -27.17 -64.65
C SER A 630 10.60 -27.10 -65.53
N ALA A 631 10.92 -25.96 -66.15
CA ALA A 631 12.08 -25.86 -67.05
C ALA A 631 13.35 -26.33 -66.30
N ASP A 632 13.84 -27.52 -66.62
CA ASP A 632 14.99 -28.10 -65.95
C ASP A 632 16.21 -27.19 -66.20
N LEU A 633 16.73 -26.58 -65.14
CA LEU A 633 17.99 -25.85 -65.19
C LEU A 633 19.13 -26.87 -65.37
N THR A 634 19.35 -27.24 -66.62
CA THR A 634 20.44 -28.14 -67.00
C THR A 634 21.73 -27.32 -67.09
N ILE A 635 22.53 -27.36 -66.04
CA ILE A 635 23.84 -26.69 -66.02
C ILE A 635 24.88 -27.66 -66.59
N ASP A 636 25.23 -27.44 -67.86
CA ASP A 636 26.32 -28.19 -68.51
C ASP A 636 27.67 -27.58 -68.08
N VAL A 637 28.33 -28.24 -67.12
CA VAL A 637 29.68 -27.85 -66.69
C VAL A 637 30.68 -28.71 -67.46
N ASN A 638 30.91 -28.35 -68.73
CA ASN A 638 31.85 -29.07 -69.57
C ASN A 638 33.30 -28.92 -69.06
N GLY A 639 33.79 -29.98 -68.41
CA GLY A 639 35.16 -30.06 -67.88
C GLY A 639 36.26 -30.25 -68.92
N SER A 640 35.94 -30.36 -70.21
CA SER A 640 36.88 -30.77 -71.26
C SER A 640 37.04 -29.70 -72.34
N ALA A 641 37.61 -28.55 -71.95
CA ALA A 641 38.57 -27.77 -72.73
C ALA A 641 38.90 -26.48 -71.96
N ALA A 642 40.19 -26.25 -71.69
CA ALA A 642 40.74 -25.05 -71.05
C ALA A 642 40.55 -24.90 -69.52
N GLY A 643 40.89 -25.93 -68.74
CA GLY A 643 41.26 -25.77 -67.32
C GLY A 643 40.11 -25.44 -66.34
N GLY A 644 38.86 -25.62 -66.74
CA GLY A 644 37.69 -25.09 -66.03
C GLY A 644 37.26 -25.77 -64.73
N LEU A 645 37.91 -26.86 -64.28
CA LEU A 645 37.52 -27.59 -63.06
C LEU A 645 38.73 -28.02 -62.21
N ALA A 646 39.79 -27.21 -62.20
CA ALA A 646 41.04 -27.52 -61.49
C ALA A 646 40.92 -27.38 -59.96
N THR A 647 40.04 -26.50 -59.48
CA THR A 647 39.79 -26.27 -58.06
C THR A 647 38.29 -26.13 -57.78
N GLY A 648 37.87 -26.38 -56.53
CA GLY A 648 36.48 -26.18 -56.13
C GLY A 648 35.99 -24.73 -56.29
N ALA A 649 36.89 -23.74 -56.25
CA ALA A 649 36.57 -22.34 -56.50
C ALA A 649 36.23 -22.06 -57.98
N ASP A 650 36.96 -22.67 -58.92
CA ASP A 650 36.68 -22.55 -60.36
C ASP A 650 35.32 -23.20 -60.69
N PHE A 651 35.03 -24.34 -60.04
CA PHE A 651 33.73 -25.01 -60.15
C PHE A 651 32.58 -24.13 -59.62
N ALA A 652 32.74 -23.51 -58.45
CA ALA A 652 31.75 -22.59 -57.91
C ALA A 652 31.52 -21.37 -58.82
N SER A 653 32.59 -20.83 -59.41
CA SER A 653 32.51 -19.70 -60.35
C SER A 653 31.77 -20.06 -61.65
N ALA A 654 31.98 -21.26 -62.17
CA ALA A 654 31.26 -21.76 -63.35
C ALA A 654 29.76 -21.91 -63.05
N ILE A 655 29.41 -22.47 -61.89
CA ILE A 655 28.02 -22.61 -61.43
C ILE A 655 27.38 -21.24 -61.20
N GLN A 656 28.07 -20.29 -60.57
CA GLN A 656 27.54 -18.94 -60.37
C GLN A 656 27.20 -18.27 -61.71
N THR A 657 28.09 -18.41 -62.70
CA THR A 657 27.89 -17.83 -64.02
C THR A 657 26.70 -18.46 -64.73
N ALA A 658 26.55 -19.78 -64.64
CA ALA A 658 25.43 -20.50 -65.24
C ALA A 658 24.08 -20.17 -64.59
N VAL A 659 24.01 -20.15 -63.24
CA VAL A 659 22.79 -19.80 -62.50
C VAL A 659 22.35 -18.38 -62.81
N ARG A 660 23.27 -17.42 -62.92
CA ARG A 660 22.97 -16.02 -63.26
C ARG A 660 22.56 -15.82 -64.72
N ALA A 661 22.97 -16.71 -65.62
CA ALA A 661 22.64 -16.65 -67.04
C ALA A 661 21.32 -17.39 -67.38
N SER A 662 20.66 -17.97 -66.37
CA SER A 662 19.46 -18.78 -66.57
C SER A 662 18.19 -17.94 -66.51
N ASP A 663 17.34 -18.06 -67.53
CA ASP A 663 16.04 -17.40 -67.58
C ASP A 663 14.99 -18.19 -66.77
N ASN A 664 14.90 -17.94 -65.46
CA ASN A 664 13.87 -18.55 -64.62
C ASN A 664 12.61 -17.69 -64.58
N THR A 665 11.48 -18.27 -64.98
CA THR A 665 10.14 -17.65 -64.86
C THR A 665 9.41 -18.16 -63.62
N ILE A 666 8.90 -17.26 -62.79
CA ILE A 666 8.00 -17.59 -61.67
C ILE A 666 6.66 -18.01 -62.26
N ASN A 667 6.25 -19.26 -62.06
CA ASN A 667 4.98 -19.78 -62.58
C ASN A 667 3.89 -19.74 -61.51
N ASN A 668 2.66 -19.45 -61.92
CA ASN A 668 1.50 -19.52 -61.03
C ASN A 668 1.27 -20.97 -60.58
N PRO A 669 1.27 -21.28 -59.27
CA PRO A 669 1.15 -22.65 -58.79
C PRO A 669 -0.21 -23.29 -59.12
N ASN A 670 -1.24 -22.50 -59.41
CA ASN A 670 -2.57 -23.01 -59.74
C ASN A 670 -2.83 -23.15 -61.25
N THR A 671 -2.10 -22.43 -62.10
CA THR A 671 -2.37 -22.38 -63.56
C THR A 671 -1.17 -22.68 -64.45
N GLY A 672 0.04 -22.79 -63.87
CA GLY A 672 1.28 -23.08 -64.60
C GLY A 672 1.74 -21.99 -65.57
N SER A 673 1.11 -20.81 -65.57
CA SER A 673 1.48 -19.70 -66.47
C SER A 673 2.57 -18.82 -65.86
N ALA A 674 3.50 -18.33 -66.68
CA ALA A 674 4.57 -17.44 -66.26
C ALA A 674 4.01 -16.09 -65.78
N ILE A 675 4.37 -15.71 -64.55
CA ILE A 675 3.96 -14.48 -63.87
C ILE A 675 5.02 -13.38 -64.05
N ALA A 676 6.31 -13.70 -63.87
CA ALA A 676 7.41 -12.75 -63.99
C ALA A 676 8.76 -13.48 -64.18
N THR A 677 9.73 -12.84 -64.82
CA THR A 677 11.12 -13.32 -64.88
C THR A 677 11.83 -12.98 -63.57
N ALA A 678 12.46 -13.97 -62.92
CA ALA A 678 13.20 -13.75 -61.68
C ALA A 678 14.59 -13.16 -61.97
N ASP A 679 14.97 -12.06 -61.32
CA ASP A 679 16.32 -11.48 -61.43
C ASP A 679 17.32 -12.25 -60.56
N LEU A 680 18.15 -13.09 -61.17
CA LEU A 680 19.13 -13.93 -60.48
C LEU A 680 20.51 -13.28 -60.34
N SER A 681 20.67 -12.01 -60.73
CA SER A 681 21.97 -11.31 -60.75
C SER A 681 22.69 -11.27 -59.40
N ASN A 682 21.94 -11.32 -58.29
CA ASN A 682 22.45 -11.20 -56.92
C ASN A 682 22.81 -12.54 -56.23
N ILE A 683 22.59 -13.69 -56.88
CA ILE A 683 22.95 -15.00 -56.30
C ILE A 683 24.46 -15.19 -56.35
N THR A 684 25.09 -15.56 -55.24
CA THR A 684 26.53 -15.87 -55.16
C THR A 684 26.74 -17.34 -54.87
N VAL A 685 27.75 -17.96 -55.49
CA VAL A 685 28.12 -19.37 -55.26
C VAL A 685 29.59 -19.42 -54.93
N THR A 686 29.91 -19.98 -53.77
CA THR A 686 31.29 -20.08 -53.26
C THR A 686 31.58 -21.51 -52.84
N PHE A 687 32.86 -21.90 -52.83
CA PHE A 687 33.29 -23.21 -52.37
C PHE A 687 34.06 -23.08 -51.05
N ASP A 688 33.58 -23.76 -50.02
CA ASP A 688 34.25 -23.88 -48.73
C ASP A 688 35.22 -25.08 -48.76
N ALA A 689 36.52 -24.78 -48.78
CA ALA A 689 37.55 -25.81 -48.86
C ALA A 689 37.73 -26.60 -47.56
N ASP A 690 37.30 -26.06 -46.42
CA ASP A 690 37.44 -26.71 -45.11
C ASP A 690 36.36 -27.79 -44.90
N THR A 691 35.16 -27.57 -45.45
CA THR A 691 34.03 -28.52 -45.34
C THR A 691 33.75 -29.30 -46.63
N ALA A 692 34.42 -28.95 -47.73
CA ALA A 692 34.17 -29.49 -49.08
C ALA A 692 32.74 -29.22 -49.57
N GLU A 693 32.17 -28.05 -49.23
CA GLU A 693 30.79 -27.69 -49.56
C GLU A 693 30.73 -26.58 -50.62
N LEU A 694 29.75 -26.69 -51.51
CA LEU A 694 29.31 -25.59 -52.37
C LEU A 694 28.23 -24.81 -51.64
N VAL A 695 28.41 -23.50 -51.49
CA VAL A 695 27.51 -22.62 -50.76
C VAL A 695 26.85 -21.67 -51.74
N PHE A 696 25.55 -21.86 -51.95
CA PHE A 696 24.69 -20.92 -52.68
C PHE A 696 24.12 -19.92 -51.68
N ARG A 697 24.24 -18.63 -51.99
CA ARG A 697 23.66 -17.54 -51.19
C ARG A 697 22.82 -16.64 -52.07
N ASP A 698 21.56 -16.47 -51.69
CA ASP A 698 20.73 -15.40 -52.23
C ASP A 698 20.58 -14.29 -51.19
N ASN A 699 21.09 -13.11 -51.55
CA ASN A 699 21.02 -11.91 -50.73
C ASN A 699 19.59 -11.33 -50.68
N ALA A 700 18.72 -11.77 -51.60
CA ALA A 700 17.30 -11.42 -51.63
C ALA A 700 16.40 -12.44 -50.89
N GLY A 701 16.97 -13.54 -50.37
CA GLY A 701 16.26 -14.49 -49.51
C GLY A 701 15.19 -15.34 -50.16
N ARG A 702 15.32 -15.64 -51.47
CA ARG A 702 14.35 -16.46 -52.22
C ARG A 702 14.56 -17.96 -52.06
#